data_AF-A0A958YB57-F1
#
_entry.id   AF-A0A958YB57-F1
#
_cell.length_a   1.000
_cell.length_b   1.000
_cell.length_c   1.000
_cell.angle_alpha   90.00
_cell.angle_beta   90.00
_cell.angle_gamma   90.00
#
_symmetry.space_group_name_H-M   'P 1'
#
loop_
_entity.id
_entity.type
_entity.pdbx_description
1 polymer ?
#
loop_
_entity_poly.entity_id
_entity_poly.type
_entity_poly.pdbx_seq_one_letter_code
_entity_poly.pdbx_strand_id
1 'polypeptide(L)'
;KHVGAYLDDMYIPLSDISIQLKYPTNYFIASELNSFQKIADGENTIEILGGENRKNTKLFITKTQRFKEVKMDGLTVVYDLETESTSDMEQAIITDQIIKFIKENIGSYPHERLLVTDIDYKKQPIYGLNQLPSFIRPFPGNFQYELKLLKTTINNYLENVLLLNPRKDQWIMDAYQVYFMMKYVETYYPNVKMLGGLANIWGIKSFHASDLKFNEQYFLAYMNMARTNRDQPLSMQKDSLLKFNTNIASKYKAGIGLKYLGDFLGNYSIDHTLKSFIAQYQLKMVNSNDFEAFVEASTPKDVRWFFEDYVGTREKIDFKLKRVKRSDDSITFTIKNKGNNNMPVSLFTLKKDSIVSKVWLENITDEKTMTIPKDGIDKIALNYDATMPEHNMRDNQKSLKNFLFNNKPLQIRLFKDVEDPNYNQVFIMPLVKFNNIYDGLTLGAKFYNKTILRKQLNYKLEPQYALNSKNITGSGSIYKTHNIENKDLYLINYGISASYQSYAKDLFVRRFYPSISFAFRDKNDFRSNKRQYLDFRFLSISRDENPNFVEGVDTPDYSVFNSRYVHSNDNLIDLQHWLVDFQLSKSFGKLAFNFKYRHLYENNSQFSLRLFTGFFLYNNNPDGFDYFSYALDRPTDYLFDYGYLGRSEASGIFSQQLIIAEGGFKSKLEPAYANQWITTANLSTSIWRYFQVYGDIGLVKNRNRNPKFVYDAGFRLNLVQDYFEIYFPVYSNLGWEISQAHYSEKIRFIFTVDPQTLLGLFRRKWY
;
A
#
# COMPACT_ATOMS: atom_id res chain seq x y z
N LYS A 1 11.99 18.98 -8.79
CA LYS A 1 13.25 18.43 -8.23
C LYS A 1 13.84 19.33 -7.12
N HIS A 2 13.06 20.19 -6.47
CA HIS A 2 13.47 20.95 -5.28
C HIS A 2 12.36 20.85 -4.22
N VAL A 3 12.39 19.78 -3.42
CA VAL A 3 11.94 19.84 -2.03
C VAL A 3 13.24 19.99 -1.26
N GLY A 4 13.46 21.18 -0.71
CA GLY A 4 14.66 21.51 0.05
C GLY A 4 14.94 20.44 1.11
N ALA A 5 16.15 19.89 1.03
CA ALA A 5 16.72 18.93 1.93
C ALA A 5 16.98 19.58 3.30
N TYR A 6 16.04 19.44 4.23
CA TYR A 6 16.39 19.23 5.63
C TYR A 6 16.02 17.79 5.94
N LEU A 7 16.95 16.87 5.67
CA LEU A 7 16.79 15.45 6.01
C LEU A 7 17.02 15.19 7.51
N ASP A 8 17.31 16.24 8.29
CA ASP A 8 17.73 16.18 9.70
C ASP A 8 18.78 15.08 9.91
N ASP A 9 19.76 15.01 9.00
CA ASP A 9 20.71 13.92 8.84
C ASP A 9 22.17 14.36 9.01
N MET A 10 22.38 15.45 9.76
CA MET A 10 23.72 15.91 10.10
C MET A 10 24.47 14.84 10.89
N TYR A 11 25.67 14.52 10.41
CA TYR A 11 26.60 13.60 11.05
C TYR A 11 27.86 14.37 11.42
N ILE A 12 27.89 14.87 12.66
CA ILE A 12 28.93 15.75 13.19
C ILE A 12 29.55 15.14 14.45
N PRO A 13 30.83 15.44 14.73
CA PRO A 13 31.48 15.01 15.97
C PRO A 13 30.83 15.69 17.19
N LEU A 14 31.09 15.14 18.37
CA LEU A 14 30.71 15.78 19.63
C LEU A 14 31.47 17.09 19.81
N SER A 15 30.82 18.07 20.45
CA SER A 15 31.43 19.32 20.86
C SER A 15 30.98 19.75 22.24
N ASP A 16 31.82 20.52 22.91
CA ASP A 16 31.43 21.26 24.10
C ASP A 16 30.82 22.58 23.67
N ILE A 17 29.64 22.88 24.21
CA ILE A 17 28.82 24.01 23.79
C ILE A 17 28.66 24.97 24.96
N SER A 18 28.90 26.26 24.71
CA SER A 18 28.59 27.36 25.61
C SER A 18 27.89 28.46 24.83
N ILE A 19 26.71 28.87 25.29
CA ILE A 19 25.85 29.85 24.64
C ILE A 19 25.45 30.90 25.68
N GLN A 20 25.88 32.13 25.46
CA GLN A 20 25.38 33.28 26.21
C GLN A 20 24.21 33.92 25.44
N LEU A 21 23.05 33.96 26.08
CA LEU A 21 21.83 34.55 25.54
C LEU A 21 21.49 35.81 26.31
N LYS A 22 21.09 36.87 25.59
CA LYS A 22 20.46 38.07 26.16
C LYS A 22 19.07 38.22 25.53
N TYR A 23 18.02 38.16 26.35
CA TYR A 23 16.63 38.16 25.87
C TYR A 23 15.70 38.90 26.84
N PRO A 24 14.55 39.42 26.41
CA PRO A 24 13.64 40.15 27.31
C PRO A 24 13.09 39.26 28.44
N THR A 25 12.91 39.80 29.64
CA THR A 25 12.51 39.04 30.86
C THR A 25 11.17 38.30 30.73
N ASN A 26 10.31 38.68 29.79
CA ASN A 26 9.03 38.04 29.52
C ASN A 26 9.10 36.85 28.53
N TYR A 27 10.31 36.41 28.14
CA TYR A 27 10.51 35.19 27.36
C TYR A 27 11.02 34.03 28.21
N PHE A 28 10.66 32.83 27.80
CA PHE A 28 11.06 31.56 28.39
C PHE A 28 11.98 30.82 27.42
N ILE A 29 13.09 30.32 27.96
CA ILE A 29 14.08 29.52 27.24
C ILE A 29 13.91 28.05 27.63
N ALA A 30 13.97 27.16 26.65
CA ALA A 30 14.08 25.72 26.87
C ALA A 30 15.16 25.11 25.99
N SER A 31 15.98 24.25 26.58
CA SER A 31 17.09 23.54 25.93
C SER A 31 17.47 22.29 26.75
N GLU A 32 18.13 21.34 26.09
CA GLU A 32 18.84 20.21 26.71
C GLU A 32 20.20 20.60 27.33
N LEU A 33 20.64 21.85 27.17
CA LEU A 33 21.82 22.40 27.84
C LEU A 33 21.50 22.78 29.29
N ASN A 34 22.54 22.78 30.12
CA ASN A 34 22.46 23.18 31.52
C ASN A 34 22.53 24.70 31.62
N SER A 35 21.73 25.28 32.52
CA SER A 35 21.81 26.70 32.84
C SER A 35 22.83 26.91 33.96
N PHE A 36 23.94 27.57 33.65
CA PHE A 36 25.03 27.82 34.61
C PHE A 36 24.86 29.15 35.34
N GLN A 37 24.31 30.15 34.65
CA GLN A 37 24.15 31.49 35.19
C GLN A 37 22.93 32.16 34.56
N LYS A 38 22.12 32.82 35.39
CA LYS A 38 20.97 33.62 34.95
C LYS A 38 20.92 34.93 35.73
N ILE A 39 21.09 36.05 35.04
CA ILE A 39 21.22 37.40 35.61
C ILE A 39 20.15 38.31 35.00
N ALA A 40 19.49 39.12 35.84
CA ALA A 40 18.63 40.20 35.37
C ALA A 40 19.48 41.42 34.95
N ASP A 41 19.25 41.94 33.75
CA ASP A 41 19.91 43.10 33.14
C ASP A 41 18.85 44.09 32.63
N GLY A 42 18.26 44.84 33.56
CA GLY A 42 17.14 45.74 33.28
C GLY A 42 15.89 44.99 32.81
N GLU A 43 15.38 45.32 31.63
CA GLU A 43 14.26 44.61 30.97
C GLU A 43 14.69 43.29 30.31
N ASN A 44 15.98 42.97 30.34
CA ASN A 44 16.55 41.75 29.77
C ASN A 44 17.01 40.77 30.85
N THR A 45 17.16 39.51 30.44
CA THR A 45 17.80 38.43 31.18
C THR A 45 19.01 37.98 30.37
N ILE A 46 20.16 37.86 31.02
CA ILE A 46 21.36 37.23 30.47
C ILE A 46 21.43 35.82 31.06
N GLU A 47 21.45 34.80 30.20
CA GLU A 47 21.54 33.39 30.59
C GLU A 47 22.71 32.72 29.87
N ILE A 48 23.55 32.01 30.63
CA ILE A 48 24.65 31.21 30.09
C ILE A 48 24.24 29.75 30.16
N LEU A 49 24.03 29.17 28.98
CA LEU A 49 23.75 27.75 28.81
C LEU A 49 25.02 27.03 28.36
N GLY A 50 25.21 25.79 28.78
CA GLY A 50 26.23 24.96 28.18
C GLY A 50 26.15 23.49 28.54
N GLY A 51 27.05 22.72 27.93
CA GLY A 51 27.11 21.28 28.13
C GLY A 51 28.27 20.67 27.36
N GLU A 52 28.85 19.63 27.94
CA GLU A 52 29.96 18.89 27.35
C GLU A 52 29.46 17.74 26.47
N ASN A 53 30.29 17.33 25.50
CA ASN A 53 30.10 16.16 24.66
C ASN A 53 28.72 16.11 23.98
N ARG A 54 28.29 17.22 23.40
CA ARG A 54 26.97 17.36 22.74
C ARG A 54 27.09 17.10 21.25
N LYS A 55 26.19 16.27 20.71
CA LYS A 55 26.10 16.01 19.27
C LYS A 55 25.37 17.13 18.54
N ASN A 56 24.29 17.63 19.12
CA ASN A 56 23.45 18.68 18.55
C ASN A 56 22.79 19.43 19.71
N THR A 57 22.44 20.69 19.47
CA THR A 57 21.73 21.51 20.45
C THR A 57 20.44 22.07 19.89
N LYS A 58 19.37 22.04 20.70
CA LYS A 58 18.08 22.65 20.38
C LYS A 58 17.81 23.78 21.38
N LEU A 59 17.40 24.93 20.85
CA LEU A 59 17.08 26.11 21.65
C LEU A 59 15.70 26.63 21.26
N PHE A 60 14.83 26.76 22.27
CA PHE A 60 13.49 27.30 22.12
C PHE A 60 13.35 28.60 22.90
N ILE A 61 12.84 29.64 22.24
CA ILE A 61 12.58 30.95 22.84
C ILE A 61 11.10 31.24 22.65
N THR A 62 10.34 31.38 23.74
CA THR A 62 8.88 31.45 23.71
C THR A 62 8.34 32.54 24.63
N LYS A 63 7.22 33.17 24.28
CA LYS A 63 6.55 34.18 25.14
C LYS A 63 5.69 33.56 26.24
N THR A 64 5.37 32.28 26.12
CA THR A 64 4.54 31.53 27.07
C THR A 64 5.34 30.34 27.56
N GLN A 65 5.20 30.01 28.85
CA GLN A 65 5.86 28.85 29.43
C GLN A 65 5.20 27.56 28.93
N ARG A 66 5.74 27.03 27.81
CA ARG A 66 5.24 25.81 27.16
C ARG A 66 5.90 24.53 27.65
N PHE A 67 7.14 24.64 28.13
CA PHE A 67 7.94 23.49 28.55
C PHE A 67 7.75 23.20 30.03
N LYS A 68 7.60 21.92 30.34
CA LYS A 68 7.52 21.37 31.69
C LYS A 68 8.79 20.57 31.98
N GLU A 69 9.12 20.45 33.26
CA GLU A 69 10.30 19.71 33.70
C GLU A 69 9.93 18.65 34.74
N VAL A 70 10.46 17.44 34.58
CA VAL A 70 10.38 16.36 35.56
C VAL A 70 11.79 15.89 35.85
N LYS A 71 12.18 15.89 37.13
CA LYS A 71 13.51 15.50 37.59
C LYS A 71 13.46 14.14 38.28
N MET A 72 14.28 13.20 37.82
CA MET A 72 14.39 11.84 38.35
C MET A 72 15.86 11.38 38.30
N ASP A 73 16.40 10.90 39.42
CA ASP A 73 17.75 10.28 39.48
C ASP A 73 18.87 11.08 38.80
N GLY A 74 18.86 12.41 38.93
CA GLY A 74 19.86 13.30 38.31
C GLY A 74 19.59 13.67 36.84
N LEU A 75 18.59 13.07 36.19
CA LEU A 75 18.09 13.46 34.86
C LEU A 75 16.88 14.40 34.99
N THR A 76 16.88 15.48 34.23
CA THR A 76 15.74 16.38 34.06
C THR A 76 15.20 16.24 32.64
N VAL A 77 13.97 15.76 32.49
CA VAL A 77 13.27 15.71 31.19
C VAL A 77 12.48 16.99 31.00
N VAL A 78 12.83 17.72 29.95
CA VAL A 78 12.19 18.97 29.54
C VAL A 78 11.28 18.66 28.37
N TYR A 79 9.97 18.90 28.47
CA TYR A 79 9.02 18.47 27.44
C TYR A 79 7.89 19.45 27.16
N ASP A 80 7.40 19.47 25.92
CA ASP A 80 6.24 20.28 25.46
C ASP A 80 5.23 19.48 24.62
N LEU A 81 5.17 18.16 24.80
CA LEU A 81 4.29 17.28 24.04
C LEU A 81 2.81 17.65 24.22
N GLU A 82 2.11 17.89 23.10
CA GLU A 82 0.66 18.15 23.10
C GLU A 82 -0.12 16.94 23.63
N THR A 83 -1.12 17.19 24.48
CA THR A 83 -2.09 16.21 24.98
C THR A 83 -3.48 16.84 25.08
N GLU A 84 -4.51 16.03 24.89
CA GLU A 84 -5.92 16.45 24.96
C GLU A 84 -6.62 16.00 26.25
N SER A 85 -6.01 15.10 27.03
CA SER A 85 -6.73 14.33 28.06
C SER A 85 -5.93 13.96 29.30
N THR A 86 -4.64 14.32 29.38
CA THR A 86 -3.82 14.06 30.58
C THR A 86 -3.53 15.36 31.32
N SER A 87 -3.83 15.37 32.62
CA SER A 87 -3.47 16.46 33.53
C SER A 87 -1.95 16.56 33.72
N ASP A 88 -1.47 17.69 34.24
CA ASP A 88 -0.04 17.92 34.46
C ASP A 88 0.58 16.92 35.46
N MET A 89 -0.18 16.54 36.49
CA MET A 89 0.24 15.54 37.47
C MET A 89 0.37 14.15 36.83
N GLU A 90 -0.58 13.74 36.00
CA GLU A 90 -0.51 12.47 35.28
C GLU A 90 0.66 12.45 34.29
N GLN A 91 0.91 13.56 33.59
CA GLN A 91 2.06 13.69 32.69
C GLN A 91 3.38 13.49 33.44
N ALA A 92 3.51 14.04 34.66
CA ALA A 92 4.71 13.86 35.48
C ALA A 92 4.91 12.40 35.90
N ILE A 93 3.86 11.72 36.35
CA ILE A 93 3.90 10.29 36.73
C ILE A 93 4.25 9.41 35.53
N ILE A 94 3.63 9.67 34.38
CA ILE A 94 3.92 8.97 33.12
C ILE A 94 5.38 9.18 32.69
N THR A 95 5.88 10.40 32.83
CA THR A 95 7.26 10.74 32.50
C THR A 95 8.25 9.98 33.38
N ASP A 96 8.01 9.92 34.69
CA ASP A 96 8.81 9.16 35.65
C ASP A 96 8.85 7.66 35.29
N GLN A 97 7.67 7.05 35.03
CA GLN A 97 7.58 5.65 34.62
C GLN A 97 8.37 5.36 33.34
N ILE A 98 8.30 6.23 32.34
CA ILE A 98 9.02 6.08 31.08
C ILE A 98 10.53 6.19 31.27
N ILE A 99 11.00 7.17 32.06
CA ILE A 99 12.43 7.32 32.36
C ILE A 99 12.95 6.08 33.09
N LYS A 100 12.20 5.59 34.09
CA LYS A 100 12.53 4.37 34.82
C LYS A 100 12.66 3.17 33.88
N PHE A 101 11.67 2.97 33.00
CA PHE A 101 11.70 1.91 32.01
C PHE A 101 12.92 2.01 31.08
N ILE A 102 13.22 3.21 30.56
CA ILE A 102 14.38 3.45 29.69
C ILE A 102 15.69 3.16 30.45
N LYS A 103 15.84 3.63 31.68
CA LYS A 103 17.03 3.38 32.49
C LYS A 103 17.26 1.90 32.77
N GLU A 104 16.19 1.18 33.11
CA GLU A 104 16.24 -0.26 33.40
C GLU A 104 16.59 -1.09 32.16
N ASN A 105 16.05 -0.73 30.99
CA ASN A 105 16.13 -1.55 29.77
C ASN A 105 17.22 -1.11 28.78
N ILE A 106 17.49 0.18 28.66
CA ILE A 106 18.45 0.76 27.69
C ILE A 106 19.73 1.21 28.41
N GLY A 107 19.59 1.92 29.54
CA GLY A 107 20.72 2.41 30.32
C GLY A 107 20.55 3.86 30.80
N SER A 108 21.46 4.31 31.66
CA SER A 108 21.48 5.70 32.14
C SER A 108 21.78 6.67 31.00
N TYR A 109 21.21 7.87 31.05
CA TYR A 109 21.50 8.92 30.07
C TYR A 109 22.75 9.71 30.49
N PRO A 110 23.72 9.99 29.59
CA PRO A 110 24.99 10.66 29.92
C PRO A 110 24.86 12.11 30.41
N HIS A 111 23.76 12.79 30.09
CA HIS A 111 23.63 14.22 30.35
C HIS A 111 22.56 14.50 31.40
N GLU A 112 22.63 15.66 32.04
CA GLU A 112 21.68 16.04 33.10
C GLU A 112 20.29 16.41 32.56
N ARG A 113 20.18 16.81 31.29
CA ARG A 113 18.94 17.32 30.69
C ARG A 113 18.65 16.63 29.35
N LEU A 114 17.44 16.13 29.20
CA LEU A 114 16.92 15.54 27.96
C LEU A 114 15.70 16.32 27.49
N LEU A 115 15.76 16.87 26.27
CA LEU A 115 14.67 17.63 25.69
C LEU A 115 13.78 16.72 24.82
N VAL A 116 12.48 16.77 25.02
CA VAL A 116 11.48 15.94 24.32
C VAL A 116 10.35 16.83 23.79
N THR A 117 10.37 17.12 22.49
CA THR A 117 9.45 18.13 21.92
C THR A 117 8.32 17.55 21.08
N ASP A 118 7.22 18.29 21.01
CA ASP A 118 6.12 17.98 20.09
C ASP A 118 6.54 18.04 18.61
N ILE A 119 7.49 18.92 18.29
CA ILE A 119 8.10 19.01 16.95
C ILE A 119 8.82 17.71 16.60
N ASP A 120 9.61 17.16 17.52
CA ASP A 120 10.31 15.88 17.29
C ASP A 120 9.31 14.74 17.05
N TYR A 121 8.21 14.70 17.82
CA TYR A 121 7.14 13.74 17.58
C TYR A 121 6.48 13.94 16.19
N LYS A 122 6.14 15.17 15.81
CA LYS A 122 5.50 15.47 14.52
C LYS A 122 6.38 15.14 13.31
N LYS A 123 7.71 15.14 13.45
CA LYS A 123 8.65 14.66 12.43
C LYS A 123 8.58 13.15 12.22
N GLN A 124 8.32 12.38 13.28
CA GLN A 124 8.23 10.92 13.24
C GLN A 124 7.04 10.38 14.07
N PRO A 125 5.79 10.67 13.68
CA PRO A 125 4.64 10.32 14.49
C PRO A 125 4.44 8.80 14.54
N ILE A 126 3.66 8.33 15.51
CA ILE A 126 3.15 6.97 15.47
C ILE A 126 2.06 6.93 14.41
N TYR A 127 2.21 6.05 13.42
CA TYR A 127 1.23 5.87 12.36
C TYR A 127 0.24 4.79 12.75
N GLY A 128 -1.06 5.04 12.57
CA GLY A 128 -2.11 4.09 12.95
C GLY A 128 -3.40 4.79 13.33
N LEU A 129 -4.24 4.08 14.09
CA LEU A 129 -5.57 4.54 14.51
C LEU A 129 -5.54 5.67 15.54
N ASN A 130 -4.37 5.97 16.10
CA ASN A 130 -4.09 7.13 16.93
C ASN A 130 -4.13 8.46 16.15
N GLN A 131 -4.23 8.42 14.82
CA GLN A 131 -4.44 9.62 13.97
C GLN A 131 -5.92 9.87 13.62
N LEU A 132 -6.83 9.03 14.11
CA LEU A 132 -8.26 9.26 13.91
C LEU A 132 -8.71 10.53 14.67
N PRO A 133 -9.74 11.23 14.18
CA PRO A 133 -10.32 12.36 14.91
C PRO A 133 -10.69 12.00 16.35
N SER A 134 -10.59 12.98 17.26
CA SER A 134 -10.76 12.78 18.71
C SER A 134 -12.12 12.17 19.10
N PHE A 135 -13.17 12.34 18.30
CA PHE A 135 -14.49 11.73 18.52
C PHE A 135 -14.56 10.21 18.21
N ILE A 136 -13.56 9.63 17.52
CA ILE A 136 -13.43 8.18 17.25
C ILE A 136 -12.14 7.64 17.90
N ARG A 137 -11.73 8.17 19.05
CA ARG A 137 -10.46 7.79 19.69
C ARG A 137 -10.52 6.31 20.13
N PRO A 138 -9.74 5.39 19.53
CA PRO A 138 -9.81 3.98 19.87
C PRO A 138 -9.08 3.65 21.17
N PHE A 139 -8.16 4.51 21.62
CA PHE A 139 -7.29 4.20 22.75
C PHE A 139 -7.49 5.20 23.89
N PRO A 140 -7.30 4.78 25.15
CA PRO A 140 -7.27 5.68 26.28
C PRO A 140 -6.26 6.82 26.08
N GLY A 141 -6.59 8.01 26.59
CA GLY A 141 -5.75 9.20 26.50
C GLY A 141 -4.34 8.99 27.02
N ASN A 142 -4.23 8.42 28.23
CA ASN A 142 -2.95 8.16 28.90
C ASN A 142 -2.07 7.22 28.08
N PHE A 143 -2.63 6.16 27.50
CA PHE A 143 -1.90 5.22 26.63
C PHE A 143 -1.34 5.91 25.37
N GLN A 144 -2.11 6.77 24.70
CA GLN A 144 -1.62 7.49 23.53
C GLN A 144 -0.50 8.47 23.88
N TYR A 145 -0.66 9.20 24.97
CA TYR A 145 0.34 10.13 25.47
C TYR A 145 1.63 9.39 25.88
N GLU A 146 1.50 8.29 26.60
CA GLU A 146 2.62 7.42 26.99
C GLU A 146 3.42 6.93 25.80
N LEU A 147 2.77 6.40 24.76
CA LEU A 147 3.48 5.93 23.58
C LEU A 147 4.16 7.08 22.81
N LYS A 148 3.50 8.25 22.74
CA LYS A 148 4.07 9.47 22.14
C LYS A 148 5.32 9.90 22.89
N LEU A 149 5.25 9.97 24.22
CA LEU A 149 6.37 10.33 25.07
C LEU A 149 7.49 9.28 24.98
N LEU A 150 7.19 7.99 25.18
CA LEU A 150 8.15 6.89 25.11
C LEU A 150 8.92 6.90 23.80
N LYS A 151 8.21 6.96 22.66
CA LYS A 151 8.86 6.96 21.33
C LYS A 151 9.82 8.12 21.19
N THR A 152 9.37 9.32 21.55
CA THR A 152 10.14 10.56 21.36
C THR A 152 11.32 10.61 22.33
N THR A 153 11.14 10.18 23.58
CA THR A 153 12.21 10.08 24.58
C THR A 153 13.27 9.07 24.16
N ILE A 154 12.88 7.86 23.71
CA ILE A 154 13.86 6.86 23.20
C ILE A 154 14.59 7.41 21.97
N ASN A 155 13.88 8.07 21.05
CA ASN A 155 14.51 8.69 19.88
C ASN A 155 15.61 9.67 20.29
N ASN A 156 15.25 10.64 21.14
CA ASN A 156 16.14 11.73 21.53
C ASN A 156 17.27 11.22 22.44
N TYR A 157 17.00 10.22 23.28
CA TYR A 157 18.04 9.49 24.03
C TYR A 157 19.06 8.88 23.07
N LEU A 158 18.62 8.07 22.10
CA LEU A 158 19.51 7.37 21.19
C LEU A 158 20.25 8.33 20.25
N GLU A 159 19.60 9.41 19.79
CA GLU A 159 20.23 10.42 18.94
C GLU A 159 21.44 11.07 19.61
N ASN A 160 21.35 11.30 20.92
CA ASN A 160 22.38 11.94 21.72
C ASN A 160 23.43 10.94 22.24
N VAL A 161 23.08 9.66 22.37
CA VAL A 161 23.96 8.62 22.96
C VAL A 161 24.72 7.82 21.89
N LEU A 162 24.06 7.45 20.79
CA LEU A 162 24.65 6.65 19.71
C LEU A 162 25.02 7.53 18.52
N LEU A 163 26.32 7.65 18.24
CA LEU A 163 26.83 8.46 17.12
C LEU A 163 26.88 7.64 15.83
N LEU A 164 25.70 7.25 15.37
CA LEU A 164 25.46 6.54 14.12
C LEU A 164 25.34 7.49 12.93
N ASN A 165 25.73 7.04 11.75
CA ASN A 165 25.47 7.77 10.51
C ASN A 165 23.96 7.67 10.17
N PRO A 166 23.20 8.77 10.17
CA PRO A 166 21.74 8.75 9.99
C PRO A 166 21.28 8.36 8.58
N ARG A 167 22.20 8.26 7.60
CA ARG A 167 21.90 7.77 6.25
C ARG A 167 22.16 6.28 6.09
N LYS A 168 23.17 5.73 6.78
CA LYS A 168 23.66 4.36 6.58
C LYS A 168 23.23 3.41 7.69
N ASP A 169 23.32 3.85 8.94
CA ASP A 169 23.21 2.99 10.13
C ASP A 169 21.97 3.31 11.00
N GLN A 170 21.07 4.17 10.50
CA GLN A 170 19.83 4.58 11.19
C GLN A 170 18.94 3.41 11.62
N TRP A 171 19.01 2.30 10.88
CA TRP A 171 18.18 1.12 11.16
C TRP A 171 18.41 0.56 12.57
N ILE A 172 19.60 0.75 13.16
CA ILE A 172 19.91 0.29 14.53
C ILE A 172 19.07 1.09 15.54
N MET A 173 19.05 2.42 15.41
CA MET A 173 18.21 3.28 16.27
C MET A 173 16.73 2.95 16.10
N ASP A 174 16.29 2.73 14.86
CA ASP A 174 14.91 2.35 14.57
C ASP A 174 14.57 0.98 15.18
N ALA A 175 15.52 0.03 15.17
CA ALA A 175 15.38 -1.28 15.79
C ALA A 175 15.19 -1.15 17.31
N TYR A 176 16.08 -0.41 17.99
CA TYR A 176 15.98 -0.13 19.43
C TYR A 176 14.63 0.53 19.77
N GLN A 177 14.27 1.60 19.06
CA GLN A 177 13.04 2.34 19.32
C GLN A 177 11.81 1.44 19.23
N VAL A 178 11.66 0.69 18.13
CA VAL A 178 10.47 -0.15 17.93
C VAL A 178 10.48 -1.37 18.86
N TYR A 179 11.65 -1.99 19.09
CA TYR A 179 11.77 -3.11 20.02
C TYR A 179 11.33 -2.73 21.44
N PHE A 180 11.84 -1.62 21.98
CA PHE A 180 11.48 -1.17 23.32
C PHE A 180 10.06 -0.60 23.41
N MET A 181 9.51 -0.06 22.33
CA MET A 181 8.07 0.25 22.25
C MET A 181 7.21 -1.02 22.36
N MET A 182 7.53 -2.06 21.60
CA MET A 182 6.81 -3.35 21.69
C MET A 182 6.91 -3.93 23.10
N LYS A 183 8.10 -3.92 23.69
CA LYS A 183 8.36 -4.41 25.05
C LYS A 183 7.57 -3.63 26.09
N TYR A 184 7.54 -2.30 26.01
CA TYR A 184 6.79 -1.46 26.93
C TYR A 184 5.29 -1.81 26.91
N VAL A 185 4.71 -1.97 25.72
CA VAL A 185 3.30 -2.38 25.58
C VAL A 185 3.07 -3.78 26.13
N GLU A 186 3.99 -4.72 25.91
CA GLU A 186 3.89 -6.07 26.47
C GLU A 186 3.94 -6.08 28.00
N THR A 187 4.73 -5.19 28.61
CA THR A 187 4.88 -5.07 30.06
C THR A 187 3.68 -4.36 30.71
N TYR A 188 3.32 -3.18 30.22
CA TYR A 188 2.35 -2.30 30.90
C TYR A 188 0.93 -2.41 30.33
N TYR A 189 0.78 -2.88 29.10
CA TYR A 189 -0.50 -2.92 28.37
C TYR A 189 -0.76 -4.25 27.62
N PRO A 190 -0.50 -5.43 28.23
CA PRO A 190 -0.51 -6.73 27.53
C PRO A 190 -1.86 -7.11 26.88
N ASN A 191 -2.95 -6.52 27.38
CA ASN A 191 -4.32 -6.81 26.96
C ASN A 191 -4.88 -5.80 25.96
N VAL A 192 -4.15 -4.73 25.63
CA VAL A 192 -4.61 -3.73 24.67
C VAL A 192 -4.67 -4.35 23.27
N LYS A 193 -5.85 -4.25 22.66
CA LYS A 193 -6.12 -4.75 21.31
C LYS A 193 -5.60 -3.79 20.24
N MET A 194 -5.31 -4.32 19.06
CA MET A 194 -4.86 -3.53 17.90
C MET A 194 -5.87 -2.45 17.50
N LEU A 195 -7.17 -2.72 17.62
CA LEU A 195 -8.24 -1.75 17.34
C LEU A 195 -8.65 -0.92 18.57
N GLY A 196 -7.99 -1.09 19.72
CA GLY A 196 -8.39 -0.46 20.97
C GLY A 196 -9.85 -0.77 21.35
N GLY A 197 -10.58 0.23 21.84
CA GLY A 197 -12.01 0.15 22.16
C GLY A 197 -12.92 -0.15 20.98
N LEU A 198 -12.49 0.10 19.73
CA LEU A 198 -13.28 -0.27 18.55
C LEU A 198 -13.45 -1.79 18.43
N ALA A 199 -12.53 -2.58 18.99
CA ALA A 199 -12.62 -4.03 19.04
C ALA A 199 -13.89 -4.52 19.76
N ASN A 200 -14.50 -3.69 20.62
CA ASN A 200 -15.70 -4.05 21.37
C ASN A 200 -17.01 -3.58 20.72
N ILE A 201 -16.96 -2.80 19.64
CA ILE A 201 -18.15 -2.28 18.97
C ILE A 201 -18.89 -3.43 18.27
N TRP A 202 -20.22 -3.45 18.40
CA TRP A 202 -21.07 -4.43 17.71
C TRP A 202 -20.85 -4.36 16.19
N GLY A 203 -20.74 -5.53 15.55
CA GLY A 203 -20.29 -5.64 14.15
C GLY A 203 -18.76 -5.73 14.01
N ILE A 204 -18.00 -4.80 14.61
CA ILE A 204 -16.52 -4.79 14.56
C ILE A 204 -15.92 -5.94 15.41
N LYS A 205 -16.52 -6.27 16.54
CA LYS A 205 -16.08 -7.36 17.43
C LYS A 205 -15.99 -8.73 16.75
N SER A 206 -16.71 -8.93 15.64
CA SER A 206 -16.66 -10.18 14.87
C SER A 206 -15.42 -10.35 13.99
N PHE A 207 -14.65 -9.27 13.78
CA PHE A 207 -13.44 -9.28 12.96
C PHE A 207 -12.23 -9.81 13.75
N HIS A 208 -11.34 -10.52 13.06
CA HIS A 208 -10.12 -11.11 13.60
C HIS A 208 -9.16 -9.99 14.02
N ALA A 209 -9.19 -8.87 13.28
CA ALA A 209 -8.50 -7.65 13.68
C ALA A 209 -8.82 -7.19 15.12
N SER A 210 -10.02 -7.49 15.64
CA SER A 210 -10.44 -7.17 17.01
C SER A 210 -9.81 -8.10 18.06
N ASP A 211 -9.40 -9.31 17.66
CA ASP A 211 -8.75 -10.29 18.53
C ASP A 211 -7.25 -9.99 18.70
N LEU A 212 -6.63 -9.37 17.70
CA LEU A 212 -5.20 -9.07 17.64
C LEU A 212 -4.74 -8.13 18.78
N LYS A 213 -3.57 -8.41 19.35
CA LYS A 213 -2.91 -7.54 20.31
C LYS A 213 -2.32 -6.31 19.62
N PHE A 214 -2.05 -5.25 20.38
CA PHE A 214 -1.54 -3.98 19.85
C PHE A 214 -0.28 -4.15 18.98
N ASN A 215 0.68 -4.99 19.37
CA ASN A 215 1.95 -5.15 18.66
C ASN A 215 1.81 -5.80 17.27
N GLU A 216 0.68 -6.43 16.96
CA GLU A 216 0.44 -7.04 15.64
C GLU A 216 0.44 -6.00 14.50
N GLN A 217 0.16 -4.73 14.79
CA GLN A 217 0.18 -3.66 13.79
C GLN A 217 1.56 -3.49 13.13
N TYR A 218 2.64 -3.71 13.89
CA TYR A 218 4.01 -3.57 13.38
C TYR A 218 4.27 -4.61 12.28
N PHE A 219 3.87 -5.86 12.54
CA PHE A 219 3.96 -6.95 11.57
C PHE A 219 3.11 -6.68 10.33
N LEU A 220 1.85 -6.26 10.49
CA LEU A 220 0.97 -5.98 9.36
C LEU A 220 1.51 -4.86 8.46
N ALA A 221 2.04 -3.79 9.05
CA ALA A 221 2.59 -2.67 8.30
C ALA A 221 3.88 -3.05 7.54
N TYR A 222 4.78 -3.83 8.15
CA TYR A 222 5.92 -4.43 7.43
C TYR A 222 5.45 -5.35 6.30
N MET A 223 4.53 -6.27 6.60
CA MET A 223 4.06 -7.28 5.65
C MET A 223 3.32 -6.69 4.45
N ASN A 224 2.69 -5.53 4.60
CA ASN A 224 2.10 -4.82 3.46
C ASN A 224 3.15 -4.54 2.36
N MET A 225 4.38 -4.18 2.74
CA MET A 225 5.48 -3.97 1.81
C MET A 225 6.07 -5.29 1.32
N ALA A 226 6.27 -6.25 2.22
CA ALA A 226 6.81 -7.56 1.85
C ALA A 226 5.91 -8.31 0.86
N ARG A 227 4.58 -8.35 1.09
CA ARG A 227 3.61 -9.05 0.23
C ARG A 227 3.31 -8.35 -1.10
N THR A 228 3.69 -7.09 -1.22
CA THR A 228 3.62 -6.35 -2.50
C THR A 228 4.97 -6.30 -3.23
N ASN A 229 5.97 -7.05 -2.75
CA ASN A 229 7.33 -7.07 -3.28
C ASN A 229 7.95 -5.66 -3.24
N ARG A 230 7.72 -4.85 -2.21
CA ARG A 230 8.20 -3.45 -2.11
C ARG A 230 9.06 -3.17 -0.88
N ASP A 231 9.28 -4.15 -0.04
CA ASP A 231 10.22 -4.04 1.06
C ASP A 231 11.66 -3.84 0.53
N GLN A 232 12.51 -3.25 1.35
CA GLN A 232 13.91 -2.95 1.03
C GLN A 232 14.81 -3.42 2.19
N PRO A 233 16.10 -3.72 1.92
CA PRO A 233 17.07 -4.03 2.98
C PRO A 233 17.12 -2.94 4.04
N LEU A 234 17.41 -3.33 5.29
CA LEU A 234 17.56 -2.38 6.40
C LEU A 234 18.87 -1.59 6.30
N SER A 235 19.90 -2.19 5.72
CA SER A 235 21.19 -1.55 5.42
C SER A 235 21.17 -0.59 4.23
N MET A 236 20.04 -0.50 3.51
CA MET A 236 19.91 0.43 2.38
C MET A 236 19.88 1.88 2.87
N GLN A 237 20.58 2.76 2.15
CA GLN A 237 20.65 4.17 2.49
C GLN A 237 19.26 4.81 2.58
N LYS A 238 19.05 5.63 3.60
CA LYS A 238 17.76 6.24 3.94
C LYS A 238 17.11 7.02 2.80
N ASP A 239 17.91 7.67 1.96
CA ASP A 239 17.47 8.48 0.81
C ASP A 239 17.04 7.64 -0.41
N SER A 240 17.41 6.35 -0.44
CA SER A 240 17.07 5.37 -1.47
C SER A 240 15.81 4.56 -1.13
N LEU A 241 15.33 4.68 0.12
CA LEU A 241 14.12 4.02 0.57
C LEU A 241 12.85 4.69 0.01
N LEU A 242 11.82 3.88 -0.22
CA LEU A 242 10.45 4.36 -0.40
C LEU A 242 10.00 5.10 0.86
N LYS A 243 9.22 6.17 0.71
CA LYS A 243 8.74 6.97 1.86
C LYS A 243 8.01 6.13 2.91
N PHE A 244 7.19 5.17 2.51
CA PHE A 244 6.56 4.23 3.43
C PHE A 244 7.58 3.36 4.18
N ASN A 245 8.66 2.92 3.52
CA ASN A 245 9.72 2.13 4.14
C ASN A 245 10.51 2.97 5.14
N THR A 246 10.95 4.18 4.75
CA THR A 246 11.66 5.14 5.63
C THR A 246 10.88 5.45 6.90
N ASN A 247 9.56 5.67 6.77
CA ASN A 247 8.76 6.18 7.88
C ASN A 247 8.10 5.07 8.72
N ILE A 248 7.89 3.88 8.15
CA ILE A 248 7.05 2.83 8.74
C ILE A 248 7.70 1.45 8.60
N ALA A 249 7.70 0.88 7.39
CA ALA A 249 7.93 -0.56 7.23
C ALA A 249 9.35 -1.00 7.60
N SER A 250 10.40 -0.24 7.24
CA SER A 250 11.77 -0.60 7.60
C SER A 250 12.01 -0.48 9.10
N LYS A 251 11.48 0.56 9.75
CA LYS A 251 11.55 0.70 11.22
C LYS A 251 10.93 -0.51 11.92
N TYR A 252 9.75 -0.90 11.46
CA TYR A 252 9.02 -2.03 12.05
C TYR A 252 9.69 -3.36 11.76
N LYS A 253 10.20 -3.57 10.54
CA LYS A 253 11.04 -4.73 10.20
C LYS A 253 12.25 -4.81 11.14
N ALA A 254 12.92 -3.69 11.43
CA ALA A 254 14.09 -3.66 12.30
C ALA A 254 13.76 -4.07 13.74
N GLY A 255 12.71 -3.48 14.34
CA GLY A 255 12.28 -3.84 15.70
C GLY A 255 11.77 -5.28 15.83
N ILE A 256 10.98 -5.75 14.85
CA ILE A 256 10.54 -7.15 14.80
C ILE A 256 11.75 -8.08 14.61
N GLY A 257 12.77 -7.63 13.88
CA GLY A 257 14.03 -8.35 13.72
C GLY A 257 14.73 -8.60 15.06
N LEU A 258 14.85 -7.58 15.92
CA LEU A 258 15.42 -7.77 17.25
C LEU A 258 14.58 -8.70 18.13
N LYS A 259 13.25 -8.63 18.03
CA LYS A 259 12.36 -9.58 18.72
C LYS A 259 12.59 -11.01 18.25
N TYR A 260 12.72 -11.20 16.94
CA TYR A 260 13.02 -12.49 16.33
C TYR A 260 14.39 -13.02 16.75
N LEU A 261 15.43 -12.19 16.67
CA LEU A 261 16.77 -12.52 17.14
C LEU A 261 16.76 -12.91 18.63
N GLY A 262 16.07 -12.15 19.48
CA GLY A 262 15.96 -12.44 20.91
C GLY A 262 15.33 -13.80 21.20
N ASP A 263 14.25 -14.14 20.50
CA ASP A 263 13.60 -15.45 20.64
C ASP A 263 14.46 -16.61 20.10
N PHE A 264 15.27 -16.36 19.06
CA PHE A 264 16.29 -17.29 18.59
C PHE A 264 17.40 -17.51 19.62
N LEU A 265 17.90 -16.44 20.24
CA LEU A 265 18.95 -16.49 21.24
C LEU A 265 18.51 -17.24 22.51
N GLY A 266 17.25 -17.10 22.92
CA GLY A 266 16.68 -17.79 24.08
C GLY A 266 17.35 -17.30 25.37
N ASN A 267 18.19 -18.14 25.97
CA ASN A 267 18.86 -17.81 27.25
C ASN A 267 19.91 -16.69 27.13
N TYR A 268 20.44 -16.43 25.93
CA TYR A 268 21.37 -15.33 25.67
C TYR A 268 20.55 -14.06 25.44
N SER A 269 20.19 -13.38 26.53
CA SER A 269 19.21 -12.28 26.51
C SER A 269 19.62 -11.13 25.58
N ILE A 270 18.82 -10.90 24.54
CA ILE A 270 18.98 -9.75 23.65
C ILE A 270 18.87 -8.43 24.42
N ASP A 271 18.06 -8.37 25.48
CA ASP A 271 17.94 -7.17 26.30
C ASP A 271 19.27 -6.81 26.97
N HIS A 272 19.95 -7.82 27.51
CA HIS A 272 21.27 -7.63 28.11
C HIS A 272 22.28 -7.17 27.06
N THR A 273 22.32 -7.83 25.89
CA THR A 273 23.18 -7.44 24.77
C THR A 273 22.94 -5.99 24.35
N LEU A 274 21.69 -5.58 24.13
CA LEU A 274 21.36 -4.21 23.70
C LEU A 274 21.76 -3.16 24.76
N LYS A 275 21.57 -3.46 26.04
CA LYS A 275 21.97 -2.59 27.15
C LYS A 275 23.49 -2.48 27.28
N SER A 276 24.20 -3.61 27.19
CA SER A 276 25.67 -3.64 27.22
C SER A 276 26.29 -2.90 26.04
N PHE A 277 25.68 -2.99 24.85
CA PHE A 277 26.13 -2.24 23.68
C PHE A 277 26.07 -0.73 23.92
N ILE A 278 24.94 -0.23 24.45
CA ILE A 278 24.82 1.19 24.82
C ILE A 278 25.90 1.59 25.81
N ALA A 279 26.10 0.82 26.88
CA ALA A 279 27.10 1.12 27.89
C ALA A 279 28.53 1.18 27.31
N GLN A 280 28.87 0.32 26.35
CA GLN A 280 30.20 0.28 25.73
C GLN A 280 30.44 1.40 24.71
N TYR A 281 29.42 1.73 23.92
CA TYR A 281 29.51 2.66 22.78
C TYR A 281 28.88 4.03 23.02
N GLN A 282 28.37 4.30 24.22
CA GLN A 282 27.85 5.61 24.61
C GLN A 282 28.85 6.72 24.28
N LEU A 283 28.38 7.73 23.53
CA LEU A 283 29.15 8.90 23.07
C LEU A 283 30.36 8.55 22.17
N LYS A 284 30.38 7.36 21.57
CA LYS A 284 31.40 6.93 20.60
C LYS A 284 30.79 6.80 19.21
N MET A 285 31.60 7.09 18.20
CA MET A 285 31.25 6.76 16.80
C MET A 285 31.14 5.24 16.66
N VAL A 286 30.05 4.81 16.04
CA VAL A 286 29.72 3.39 15.88
C VAL A 286 28.96 3.23 14.57
N ASN A 287 29.08 2.05 13.95
CA ASN A 287 28.40 1.70 12.71
C ASN A 287 27.75 0.30 12.80
N SER A 288 27.11 -0.13 11.70
CA SER A 288 26.43 -1.43 11.64
C SER A 288 27.37 -2.62 11.86
N ASN A 289 28.62 -2.57 11.39
CA ASN A 289 29.57 -3.66 11.54
C ASN A 289 30.04 -3.79 13.01
N ASP A 290 30.17 -2.67 13.72
CA ASP A 290 30.50 -2.69 15.15
C ASP A 290 29.37 -3.34 15.97
N PHE A 291 28.12 -3.04 15.62
CA PHE A 291 26.95 -3.66 16.25
C PHE A 291 26.87 -5.16 15.94
N GLU A 292 27.12 -5.55 14.69
CA GLU A 292 27.20 -6.95 14.27
C GLU A 292 28.26 -7.72 15.07
N ALA A 293 29.50 -7.25 15.08
CA ALA A 293 30.59 -7.87 15.84
C ALA A 293 30.29 -7.97 17.34
N PHE A 294 29.62 -6.96 17.91
CA PHE A 294 29.23 -6.99 19.32
C PHE A 294 28.17 -8.05 19.63
N VAL A 295 27.16 -8.18 18.76
CA VAL A 295 26.10 -9.20 18.92
C VAL A 295 26.68 -10.60 18.75
N GLU A 296 27.55 -10.82 17.76
CA GLU A 296 28.25 -12.09 17.55
C GLU A 296 29.10 -12.47 18.77
N ALA A 297 29.85 -11.54 19.34
CA ALA A 297 30.66 -11.79 20.53
C ALA A 297 29.83 -12.10 21.79
N SER A 298 28.53 -11.76 21.80
CA SER A 298 27.65 -11.91 22.96
C SER A 298 27.01 -13.29 23.07
N THR A 299 27.21 -14.19 22.10
CA THR A 299 26.53 -15.49 22.03
C THR A 299 27.40 -16.54 21.33
N PRO A 300 27.34 -17.83 21.71
CA PRO A 300 27.97 -18.90 20.95
C PRO A 300 27.13 -19.36 19.74
N LYS A 301 25.88 -18.88 19.60
CA LYS A 301 25.02 -19.21 18.46
C LYS A 301 25.43 -18.43 17.22
N ASP A 302 25.29 -19.05 16.06
CA ASP A 302 25.51 -18.36 14.78
C ASP A 302 24.36 -17.38 14.50
N VAL A 303 24.69 -16.09 14.46
CA VAL A 303 23.73 -15.00 14.22
C VAL A 303 23.96 -14.30 12.89
N ARG A 304 24.88 -14.78 12.04
CA ARG A 304 25.19 -14.17 10.73
C ARG A 304 23.97 -14.05 9.83
N TRP A 305 23.05 -15.02 9.91
CA TRP A 305 21.77 -14.97 9.18
C TRP A 305 20.98 -13.67 9.44
N PHE A 306 21.12 -13.08 10.63
CA PHE A 306 20.41 -11.85 10.98
C PHE A 306 20.97 -10.67 10.19
N PHE A 307 22.29 -10.56 10.10
CA PHE A 307 22.95 -9.44 9.44
C PHE A 307 23.03 -9.63 7.92
N GLU A 308 23.42 -10.81 7.46
CA GLU A 308 23.56 -11.13 6.05
C GLU A 308 22.18 -11.20 5.36
N ASP A 309 21.28 -12.05 5.84
CA ASP A 309 20.00 -12.30 5.16
C ASP A 309 18.91 -11.32 5.60
N TYR A 310 18.64 -11.20 6.91
CA TYR A 310 17.47 -10.44 7.39
C TYR A 310 17.64 -8.92 7.23
N VAL A 311 18.77 -8.37 7.68
CA VAL A 311 19.12 -6.95 7.60
C VAL A 311 19.64 -6.59 6.20
N GLY A 312 20.61 -7.36 5.70
CA GLY A 312 21.37 -7.09 4.48
C GLY A 312 20.59 -7.30 3.18
N THR A 313 19.52 -8.11 3.20
CA THR A 313 18.71 -8.37 2.01
C THR A 313 17.24 -8.04 2.19
N ARG A 314 16.50 -8.29 1.11
CA ARG A 314 15.05 -8.30 1.05
C ARG A 314 14.49 -9.70 0.84
N GLU A 315 15.26 -10.75 1.10
CA GLU A 315 14.76 -12.13 1.03
C GLU A 315 13.64 -12.35 2.05
N LYS A 316 12.69 -13.21 1.71
CA LYS A 316 11.50 -13.47 2.53
C LYS A 316 11.67 -14.76 3.31
N ILE A 317 11.26 -14.71 4.57
CA ILE A 317 11.01 -15.89 5.36
C ILE A 317 9.69 -16.52 4.86
N ASP A 318 9.74 -17.72 4.29
CA ASP A 318 8.55 -18.49 3.84
C ASP A 318 8.88 -19.98 3.94
N PHE A 319 8.44 -20.62 5.02
CA PHE A 319 8.63 -22.05 5.23
C PHE A 319 7.33 -22.80 4.96
N LYS A 320 7.46 -24.12 4.73
CA LYS A 320 6.30 -24.98 4.50
C LYS A 320 6.53 -26.38 5.03
N LEU A 321 5.52 -26.93 5.70
CA LEU A 321 5.45 -28.37 5.97
C LEU A 321 4.86 -29.11 4.76
N LYS A 322 5.70 -29.88 4.05
CA LYS A 322 5.35 -30.57 2.79
C LYS A 322 4.66 -31.92 3.05
N ARG A 323 5.36 -32.83 3.72
CA ARG A 323 4.90 -34.20 4.00
C ARG A 323 5.03 -34.46 5.49
N VAL A 324 4.03 -35.12 6.06
CA VAL A 324 4.08 -35.65 7.43
C VAL A 324 3.60 -37.09 7.36
N LYS A 325 4.46 -38.02 7.78
CA LYS A 325 4.19 -39.45 7.88
C LYS A 325 4.23 -39.84 9.34
N ARG A 326 3.25 -40.63 9.73
CA ARG A 326 3.19 -41.27 11.04
C ARG A 326 3.61 -42.73 10.89
N SER A 327 4.53 -43.14 11.73
CA SER A 327 4.89 -44.53 11.99
C SER A 327 4.36 -44.94 13.38
N ASP A 328 4.65 -46.16 13.81
CA ASP A 328 4.18 -46.66 15.10
C ASP A 328 4.80 -45.88 16.27
N ASP A 329 6.09 -45.58 16.19
CA ASP A 329 6.91 -44.92 17.21
C ASP A 329 7.31 -43.47 16.89
N SER A 330 7.24 -43.08 15.62
CA SER A 330 7.87 -41.86 15.12
C SER A 330 7.01 -41.07 14.13
N ILE A 331 7.35 -39.79 13.98
CA ILE A 331 6.75 -38.89 13.00
C ILE A 331 7.87 -38.34 12.11
N THR A 332 7.82 -38.63 10.82
CA THR A 332 8.76 -38.11 9.83
C THR A 332 8.10 -37.00 9.02
N PHE A 333 8.75 -35.84 8.94
CA PHE A 333 8.24 -34.71 8.18
C PHE A 333 9.32 -33.96 7.40
N THR A 334 8.91 -33.30 6.33
CA THR A 334 9.79 -32.50 5.47
C THR A 334 9.39 -31.03 5.54
N ILE A 335 10.34 -30.19 5.93
CA ILE A 335 10.25 -28.74 5.86
C ILE A 335 10.88 -28.29 4.54
N LYS A 336 10.23 -27.34 3.87
CA LYS A 336 10.77 -26.65 2.70
C LYS A 336 10.96 -25.17 3.00
N ASN A 337 12.14 -24.62 2.73
CA ASN A 337 12.35 -23.18 2.61
C ASN A 337 11.97 -22.75 1.18
N LYS A 338 11.10 -21.75 1.04
CA LYS A 338 10.66 -21.22 -0.26
C LYS A 338 11.36 -19.90 -0.60
N GLY A 339 12.07 -19.31 0.35
CA GLY A 339 12.99 -18.20 0.11
C GLY A 339 14.41 -18.71 -0.18
N ASN A 340 15.28 -17.79 -0.59
CA ASN A 340 16.71 -18.07 -0.80
C ASN A 340 17.53 -17.44 0.32
N ASN A 341 17.44 -18.00 1.52
CA ASN A 341 18.12 -17.52 2.74
C ASN A 341 18.41 -18.67 3.71
N ASN A 342 19.22 -18.39 4.73
CA ASN A 342 19.60 -19.31 5.80
C ASN A 342 18.94 -18.97 7.15
N MET A 343 17.90 -18.13 7.16
CA MET A 343 17.23 -17.74 8.40
C MET A 343 16.62 -18.96 9.11
N PRO A 344 16.76 -19.09 10.44
CA PRO A 344 16.24 -20.25 11.17
C PRO A 344 14.71 -20.26 11.24
N VAL A 345 14.12 -21.38 11.67
CA VAL A 345 12.68 -21.48 11.91
C VAL A 345 12.38 -22.27 13.18
N SER A 346 11.44 -21.80 13.97
CA SER A 346 11.00 -22.48 15.18
C SER A 346 10.01 -23.60 14.85
N LEU A 347 10.28 -24.79 15.35
CA LEU A 347 9.43 -25.98 15.27
C LEU A 347 8.73 -26.20 16.61
N PHE A 348 7.41 -26.33 16.54
CA PHE A 348 6.54 -26.64 17.67
C PHE A 348 5.89 -28.00 17.50
N THR A 349 5.87 -28.76 18.59
CA THR A 349 5.06 -29.97 18.73
C THR A 349 3.90 -29.68 19.67
N LEU A 350 2.69 -30.11 19.32
CA LEU A 350 1.49 -29.84 20.11
C LEU A 350 0.69 -31.10 20.42
N LYS A 351 0.09 -31.10 21.61
CA LYS A 351 -0.86 -32.10 22.10
C LYS A 351 -2.11 -31.38 22.57
N LYS A 352 -3.27 -31.64 21.95
CA LYS A 352 -4.53 -30.93 22.23
C LYS A 352 -4.34 -29.39 22.32
N ASP A 353 -3.71 -28.81 21.31
CA ASP A 353 -3.37 -27.37 21.18
C ASP A 353 -2.44 -26.78 22.27
N SER A 354 -1.96 -27.60 23.20
CA SER A 354 -0.91 -27.22 24.16
C SER A 354 0.47 -27.48 23.56
N ILE A 355 1.39 -26.54 23.74
CA ILE A 355 2.78 -26.66 23.29
C ILE A 355 3.50 -27.70 24.15
N VAL A 356 4.09 -28.71 23.52
CA VAL A 356 4.89 -29.75 24.17
C VAL A 356 6.37 -29.40 24.09
N SER A 357 6.85 -28.94 22.93
CA SER A 357 8.23 -28.47 22.75
C SER A 357 8.34 -27.38 21.69
N LYS A 358 9.40 -26.56 21.82
CA LYS A 358 9.85 -25.55 20.85
C LYS A 358 11.34 -25.78 20.58
N VAL A 359 11.74 -25.94 19.31
CA VAL A 359 13.14 -26.13 18.90
C VAL A 359 13.44 -25.26 17.69
N TRP A 360 14.61 -24.63 17.64
CA TRP A 360 15.07 -23.88 16.48
C TRP A 360 15.75 -24.79 15.46
N LEU A 361 15.37 -24.63 14.19
CA LEU A 361 15.95 -25.37 13.08
C LEU A 361 16.74 -24.41 12.19
N GLU A 362 18.03 -24.71 12.06
CA GLU A 362 18.99 -23.92 11.30
C GLU A 362 19.39 -24.62 9.99
N ASN A 363 19.96 -23.85 9.07
CA ASN A 363 20.56 -24.32 7.81
C ASN A 363 19.58 -25.12 6.93
N ILE A 364 18.41 -24.55 6.65
CA ILE A 364 17.42 -25.12 5.72
C ILE A 364 17.44 -24.33 4.41
N THR A 365 18.25 -24.76 3.45
CA THR A 365 18.41 -24.05 2.16
C THR A 365 17.32 -24.39 1.14
N ASP A 366 16.89 -25.65 1.04
CA ASP A 366 15.75 -26.07 0.19
C ASP A 366 14.79 -26.97 0.97
N GLU A 367 15.17 -28.23 1.23
CA GLU A 367 14.35 -29.17 2.00
C GLU A 367 15.17 -29.84 3.11
N LYS A 368 14.57 -29.99 4.29
CA LYS A 368 15.13 -30.75 5.41
C LYS A 368 14.09 -31.74 5.93
N THR A 369 14.44 -33.01 5.93
CA THR A 369 13.59 -34.07 6.50
C THR A 369 14.07 -34.42 7.88
N MET A 370 13.14 -34.51 8.83
CA MET A 370 13.43 -34.86 10.21
C MET A 370 12.45 -35.92 10.71
N THR A 371 12.89 -36.67 11.72
CA THR A 371 12.08 -37.65 12.42
C THR A 371 12.11 -37.33 13.90
N ILE A 372 10.93 -37.26 14.53
CA ILE A 372 10.77 -37.05 15.97
C ILE A 372 9.99 -38.22 16.59
N PRO A 373 10.18 -38.51 17.89
CA PRO A 373 9.31 -39.43 18.62
C PRO A 373 7.85 -38.97 18.55
N LYS A 374 6.92 -39.92 18.53
CA LYS A 374 5.49 -39.63 18.38
C LYS A 374 4.83 -39.10 19.65
N ASP A 375 5.24 -39.58 20.82
CA ASP A 375 4.94 -39.08 22.19
C ASP A 375 3.56 -38.43 22.43
N GLY A 376 2.51 -38.96 21.81
CA GLY A 376 1.16 -38.39 21.92
C GLY A 376 1.00 -36.99 21.29
N ILE A 377 1.88 -36.62 20.37
CA ILE A 377 1.81 -35.41 19.54
C ILE A 377 0.68 -35.57 18.53
N ASP A 378 -0.16 -34.55 18.41
CA ASP A 378 -1.31 -34.52 17.49
C ASP A 378 -1.10 -33.55 16.31
N LYS A 379 -0.15 -32.61 16.43
CA LYS A 379 0.09 -31.54 15.46
C LYS A 379 1.54 -31.09 15.49
N ILE A 380 2.06 -30.77 14.31
CA ILE A 380 3.35 -30.11 14.11
C ILE A 380 3.09 -28.74 13.49
N ALA A 381 3.77 -27.72 14.00
CA ALA A 381 3.67 -26.36 13.52
C ALA A 381 5.05 -25.70 13.41
N LEU A 382 5.25 -24.88 12.38
CA LEU A 382 6.36 -23.95 12.30
C LEU A 382 5.89 -22.57 12.74
N ASN A 383 6.74 -21.82 13.45
CA ASN A 383 6.48 -20.42 13.83
C ASN A 383 5.08 -20.24 14.47
N TYR A 384 4.75 -21.11 15.43
CA TYR A 384 3.39 -21.20 16.01
C TYR A 384 3.03 -19.96 16.84
N ASP A 385 4.02 -19.35 17.48
CA ASP A 385 3.91 -18.12 18.27
C ASP A 385 3.96 -16.84 17.42
N ALA A 386 4.16 -16.95 16.10
CA ALA A 386 4.22 -15.84 15.15
C ALA A 386 5.34 -14.82 15.43
N THR A 387 6.39 -15.21 16.16
CA THR A 387 7.50 -14.30 16.49
C THR A 387 8.33 -13.95 15.26
N MET A 388 8.51 -14.91 14.35
CA MET A 388 9.24 -14.70 13.11
C MET A 388 8.33 -14.04 12.06
N PRO A 389 8.76 -12.94 11.41
CA PRO A 389 7.90 -12.23 10.47
C PRO A 389 7.86 -12.94 9.12
N GLU A 390 7.02 -13.97 9.05
CA GLU A 390 6.93 -14.87 7.91
C GLU A 390 5.91 -14.39 6.87
N HIS A 391 6.29 -14.50 5.59
CA HIS A 391 5.50 -14.05 4.47
C HIS A 391 4.14 -14.77 4.40
N ASN A 392 4.12 -16.07 4.70
CA ASN A 392 2.93 -16.92 4.61
C ASN A 392 2.94 -18.02 5.67
N MET A 393 2.17 -17.83 6.74
CA MET A 393 2.06 -18.83 7.82
C MET A 393 1.00 -19.92 7.54
N ARG A 394 0.32 -19.90 6.38
CA ARG A 394 -0.84 -20.77 6.13
C ARG A 394 -0.46 -22.21 5.83
N ASP A 395 0.77 -22.49 5.46
CA ASP A 395 1.28 -23.82 5.15
C ASP A 395 2.29 -24.34 6.20
N ASN A 396 2.31 -23.70 7.37
CA ASN A 396 3.18 -24.05 8.51
C ASN A 396 2.64 -25.10 9.45
N GLN A 397 1.39 -25.55 9.27
CA GLN A 397 0.75 -26.45 10.23
C GLN A 397 0.22 -27.69 9.53
N LYS A 398 0.45 -28.85 10.17
CA LYS A 398 -0.08 -30.15 9.73
C LYS A 398 -0.65 -30.92 10.92
N SER A 399 -1.89 -31.36 10.79
CA SER A 399 -2.51 -32.27 11.77
C SER A 399 -2.14 -33.71 11.45
N LEU A 400 -1.97 -34.52 12.50
CA LEU A 400 -1.69 -35.96 12.41
C LEU A 400 -2.97 -36.82 12.44
N LYS A 401 -4.16 -36.19 12.39
CA LYS A 401 -5.48 -36.85 12.37
C LYS A 401 -5.89 -37.26 10.93
N ASN A 402 -6.79 -38.24 10.80
CA ASN A 402 -7.17 -38.88 9.52
C ASN A 402 -7.61 -37.92 8.40
N PHE A 403 -7.40 -38.37 7.16
CA PHE A 403 -7.37 -37.64 5.88
C PHE A 403 -8.58 -36.74 5.53
N LEU A 404 -9.77 -36.99 6.09
CA LEU A 404 -11.03 -36.32 5.69
C LEU A 404 -11.19 -34.87 6.23
N PHE A 405 -10.37 -34.42 7.18
CA PHE A 405 -10.47 -33.08 7.80
C PHE A 405 -9.19 -32.22 7.62
N ASN A 406 -8.49 -32.35 6.49
CA ASN A 406 -7.08 -31.96 6.41
C ASN A 406 -6.81 -30.46 6.67
N ASN A 407 -6.10 -30.25 7.79
CA ASN A 407 -5.33 -29.11 8.32
C ASN A 407 -6.03 -27.86 8.86
N LYS A 408 -7.06 -27.29 8.22
CA LYS A 408 -7.67 -26.02 8.68
C LYS A 408 -9.17 -25.95 8.44
N PRO A 409 -9.98 -25.61 9.46
CA PRO A 409 -11.42 -25.46 9.29
C PRO A 409 -11.77 -24.28 8.36
N LEU A 410 -12.91 -24.39 7.67
CA LEU A 410 -13.50 -23.32 6.88
C LEU A 410 -14.07 -22.26 7.83
N GLN A 411 -13.82 -20.98 7.54
CA GLN A 411 -14.36 -19.86 8.30
C GLN A 411 -15.01 -18.87 7.34
N ILE A 412 -16.30 -18.64 7.53
CA ILE A 412 -17.05 -17.65 6.76
C ILE A 412 -17.15 -16.38 7.59
N ARG A 413 -16.78 -15.23 7.01
CA ARG A 413 -16.82 -13.91 7.67
C ARG A 413 -17.53 -12.89 6.80
N LEU A 414 -18.16 -11.91 7.43
CA LEU A 414 -18.71 -10.74 6.73
C LEU A 414 -17.61 -9.69 6.52
N PHE A 415 -17.54 -9.14 5.30
CA PHE A 415 -16.56 -8.14 4.88
C PHE A 415 -15.10 -8.60 4.95
N LYS A 416 -14.19 -7.75 4.46
CA LYS A 416 -12.74 -8.04 4.41
C LYS A 416 -12.11 -7.85 5.78
N ASP A 417 -11.20 -8.74 6.15
CA ASP A 417 -10.53 -8.77 7.45
C ASP A 417 -9.01 -9.02 7.34
N VAL A 418 -8.30 -8.97 8.48
CA VAL A 418 -6.94 -9.48 8.61
C VAL A 418 -6.97 -11.01 8.46
N GLU A 419 -5.95 -11.54 7.76
CA GLU A 419 -5.84 -12.98 7.55
C GLU A 419 -5.63 -13.73 8.87
N ASP A 420 -6.44 -14.75 9.13
CA ASP A 420 -6.21 -15.70 10.22
C ASP A 420 -5.50 -16.93 9.65
N PRO A 421 -4.24 -17.19 10.04
CA PRO A 421 -3.49 -18.31 9.50
C PRO A 421 -4.10 -19.65 9.89
N ASN A 422 -4.91 -19.76 10.94
CA ASN A 422 -5.45 -21.04 11.42
C ASN A 422 -6.69 -21.52 10.62
N TYR A 423 -7.28 -20.68 9.77
CA TYR A 423 -8.51 -21.00 9.04
C TYR A 423 -8.37 -20.84 7.52
N ASN A 424 -9.27 -21.53 6.80
CA ASN A 424 -9.55 -21.25 5.40
C ASN A 424 -10.69 -20.23 5.32
N GLN A 425 -10.34 -18.95 5.13
CA GLN A 425 -11.30 -17.85 5.20
C GLN A 425 -12.01 -17.59 3.85
N VAL A 426 -13.34 -17.48 3.91
CA VAL A 426 -14.21 -16.96 2.85
C VAL A 426 -14.95 -15.75 3.38
N PHE A 427 -14.80 -14.62 2.70
CA PHE A 427 -15.48 -13.37 3.01
C PHE A 427 -16.74 -13.22 2.16
N ILE A 428 -17.82 -12.74 2.78
CA ILE A 428 -19.08 -12.42 2.14
C ILE A 428 -19.34 -10.92 2.31
N MET A 429 -19.66 -10.23 1.21
CA MET A 429 -20.05 -8.82 1.25
C MET A 429 -21.36 -8.64 0.47
N PRO A 430 -22.45 -8.18 1.10
CA PRO A 430 -23.67 -7.82 0.39
C PRO A 430 -23.37 -6.78 -0.70
N LEU A 431 -24.02 -6.95 -1.86
CA LEU A 431 -23.88 -6.07 -3.00
C LEU A 431 -25.23 -5.42 -3.31
N VAL A 432 -25.20 -4.10 -3.43
CA VAL A 432 -26.28 -3.29 -3.99
C VAL A 432 -25.62 -2.41 -5.05
N LYS A 433 -25.90 -2.67 -6.33
CA LYS A 433 -25.25 -1.96 -7.45
C LYS A 433 -26.25 -1.54 -8.51
N PHE A 434 -25.92 -0.48 -9.22
CA PHE A 434 -26.56 -0.08 -10.46
C PHE A 434 -25.50 -0.10 -11.56
N ASN A 435 -25.37 -1.23 -12.27
CA ASN A 435 -24.31 -1.41 -13.26
C ASN A 435 -24.73 -0.94 -14.66
N ASN A 436 -26.01 -1.12 -15.00
CA ASN A 436 -26.60 -0.72 -16.27
C ASN A 436 -28.11 -0.50 -16.09
N ILE A 437 -28.73 0.23 -17.02
CA ILE A 437 -30.15 0.58 -16.96
C ILE A 437 -31.08 -0.63 -17.23
N TYR A 438 -30.60 -1.64 -17.95
CA TYR A 438 -31.38 -2.82 -18.34
C TYR A 438 -31.66 -3.73 -17.16
N ASP A 439 -30.67 -3.90 -16.29
CA ASP A 439 -30.77 -4.65 -15.03
C ASP A 439 -31.32 -3.80 -13.89
N GLY A 440 -31.17 -2.47 -13.99
CA GLY A 440 -31.57 -1.53 -12.95
C GLY A 440 -30.76 -1.75 -11.67
N LEU A 441 -31.46 -1.73 -10.54
CA LEU A 441 -30.86 -2.08 -9.26
C LEU A 441 -30.62 -3.59 -9.19
N THR A 442 -29.41 -3.97 -8.80
CA THR A 442 -28.99 -5.37 -8.65
C THR A 442 -28.63 -5.65 -7.19
N LEU A 443 -29.13 -6.77 -6.66
CA LEU A 443 -28.93 -7.19 -5.28
C LEU A 443 -28.23 -8.54 -5.26
N GLY A 444 -27.20 -8.70 -4.45
CA GLY A 444 -26.47 -9.96 -4.42
C GLY A 444 -25.44 -10.03 -3.30
N ALA A 445 -24.47 -10.92 -3.48
CA ALA A 445 -23.37 -11.07 -2.55
C ALA A 445 -22.07 -11.34 -3.30
N LYS A 446 -20.97 -10.86 -2.72
CA LYS A 446 -19.61 -11.11 -3.19
C LYS A 446 -18.96 -12.10 -2.24
N PHE A 447 -18.56 -13.25 -2.76
CA PHE A 447 -17.81 -14.29 -2.06
C PHE A 447 -16.35 -14.24 -2.50
N TYR A 448 -15.39 -14.08 -1.59
CA TYR A 448 -13.99 -13.87 -1.96
C TYR A 448 -13.05 -14.21 -0.80
N ASN A 449 -11.75 -14.40 -1.07
CA ASN A 449 -10.74 -14.68 -0.04
C ASN A 449 -9.70 -13.57 0.17
N LYS A 450 -9.85 -12.44 -0.53
CA LYS A 450 -8.93 -11.30 -0.44
C LYS A 450 -9.00 -10.65 0.94
N THR A 451 -7.87 -10.63 1.65
CA THR A 451 -7.70 -10.01 2.98
C THR A 451 -7.12 -8.59 2.87
N ILE A 452 -6.81 -7.96 4.01
CA ILE A 452 -6.09 -6.67 4.06
C ILE A 452 -4.70 -6.79 3.42
N LEU A 453 -3.93 -7.80 3.81
CA LEU A 453 -2.64 -8.10 3.19
C LEU A 453 -2.82 -8.85 1.87
N ARG A 454 -2.05 -8.50 0.84
CA ARG A 454 -2.17 -9.14 -0.48
C ARG A 454 -1.85 -10.64 -0.38
N LYS A 455 -2.72 -11.49 -0.93
CA LYS A 455 -2.50 -12.93 -1.07
C LYS A 455 -2.04 -13.27 -2.48
N GLN A 456 -1.27 -14.35 -2.63
CA GLN A 456 -0.84 -14.84 -3.94
C GLN A 456 -2.03 -15.38 -4.74
N LEU A 457 -2.84 -16.27 -4.15
CA LEU A 457 -4.07 -16.78 -4.77
C LEU A 457 -5.28 -16.02 -4.25
N ASN A 458 -6.05 -15.44 -5.17
CA ASN A 458 -7.31 -14.81 -4.87
C ASN A 458 -8.41 -15.34 -5.77
N TYR A 459 -9.61 -15.45 -5.24
CA TYR A 459 -10.82 -15.73 -6.01
C TYR A 459 -11.95 -14.83 -5.57
N LYS A 460 -12.93 -14.69 -6.45
CA LYS A 460 -14.10 -13.85 -6.28
C LYS A 460 -15.27 -14.43 -7.06
N LEU A 461 -16.46 -14.44 -6.48
CA LEU A 461 -17.71 -14.81 -7.11
C LEU A 461 -18.79 -13.78 -6.70
N GLU A 462 -19.52 -13.21 -7.65
CA GLU A 462 -20.45 -12.10 -7.45
C GLU A 462 -21.81 -12.36 -8.12
N PRO A 463 -22.61 -13.36 -7.66
CA PRO A 463 -23.98 -13.54 -8.12
C PRO A 463 -24.86 -12.39 -7.64
N GLN A 464 -25.69 -11.88 -8.55
CA GLN A 464 -26.58 -10.75 -8.33
C GLN A 464 -27.91 -11.03 -9.04
N TYR A 465 -29.01 -10.72 -8.38
CA TYR A 465 -30.34 -10.70 -8.96
C TYR A 465 -30.64 -9.28 -9.45
N ALA A 466 -30.96 -9.15 -10.74
CA ALA A 466 -31.32 -7.88 -11.38
C ALA A 466 -32.83 -7.66 -11.30
N LEU A 467 -33.25 -6.52 -10.73
CA LEU A 467 -34.67 -6.27 -10.47
C LEU A 467 -35.47 -5.98 -11.75
N ASN A 468 -34.87 -5.31 -12.74
CA ASN A 468 -35.57 -4.98 -13.98
C ASN A 468 -35.67 -6.18 -14.93
N SER A 469 -34.53 -6.85 -15.20
CA SER A 469 -34.46 -8.00 -16.11
C SER A 469 -34.91 -9.32 -15.48
N LYS A 470 -35.14 -9.35 -14.15
CA LYS A 470 -35.58 -10.52 -13.38
C LYS A 470 -34.69 -11.75 -13.57
N ASN A 471 -33.39 -11.54 -13.81
CA ASN A 471 -32.42 -12.59 -14.07
C ASN A 471 -31.25 -12.54 -13.08
N ILE A 472 -30.53 -13.66 -12.95
CA ILE A 472 -29.30 -13.74 -12.15
C ILE A 472 -28.12 -13.39 -13.07
N THR A 473 -27.48 -12.27 -12.79
CA THR A 473 -26.25 -11.81 -13.46
C THR A 473 -25.07 -11.91 -12.50
N GLY A 474 -23.84 -11.78 -13.01
CA GLY A 474 -22.68 -11.80 -12.14
C GLY A 474 -21.35 -12.01 -12.82
N SER A 475 -20.32 -12.20 -12.00
CA SER A 475 -18.99 -12.54 -12.46
C SER A 475 -18.25 -13.41 -11.46
N GLY A 476 -17.34 -14.24 -11.98
CA GLY A 476 -16.38 -15.02 -11.21
C GLY A 476 -14.97 -14.76 -11.72
N SER A 477 -13.99 -14.70 -10.82
CA SER A 477 -12.58 -14.65 -11.22
C SER A 477 -11.67 -15.35 -10.22
N ILE A 478 -10.59 -15.93 -10.76
CA ILE A 478 -9.49 -16.52 -10.00
C ILE A 478 -8.21 -15.93 -10.56
N TYR A 479 -7.33 -15.45 -9.68
CA TYR A 479 -6.02 -14.98 -10.07
C TYR A 479 -4.93 -15.44 -9.11
N LYS A 480 -3.78 -15.81 -9.68
CA LYS A 480 -2.55 -16.16 -8.95
C LYS A 480 -1.47 -15.15 -9.31
N THR A 481 -0.99 -14.42 -8.31
CA THR A 481 0.18 -13.54 -8.41
C THR A 481 1.43 -14.32 -8.04
N HIS A 482 2.43 -14.29 -8.92
CA HIS A 482 3.78 -14.76 -8.67
C HIS A 482 4.70 -13.54 -8.63
N ASN A 483 5.27 -13.26 -7.45
CA ASN A 483 6.28 -12.21 -7.29
C ASN A 483 7.66 -12.78 -7.63
N ILE A 484 8.47 -12.01 -8.34
CA ILE A 484 9.86 -12.34 -8.65
C ILE A 484 10.72 -11.27 -7.99
N GLU A 485 11.65 -11.70 -7.16
CA GLU A 485 12.51 -10.79 -6.41
C GLU A 485 13.74 -10.41 -7.25
N ASN A 486 14.29 -9.21 -6.99
CA ASN A 486 15.55 -8.72 -7.55
C ASN A 486 15.63 -8.70 -9.10
N LYS A 487 14.49 -8.60 -9.79
CA LYS A 487 14.39 -8.46 -11.26
C LYS A 487 13.42 -7.35 -11.65
N ASP A 488 13.63 -6.78 -12.84
CA ASP A 488 12.74 -5.73 -13.36
C ASP A 488 11.33 -6.28 -13.60
N LEU A 489 11.24 -7.48 -14.20
CA LEU A 489 10.04 -8.30 -14.17
C LEU A 489 9.83 -8.77 -12.72
N TYR A 490 9.05 -8.00 -11.97
CA TYR A 490 8.89 -8.22 -10.52
C TYR A 490 7.62 -9.01 -10.19
N LEU A 491 6.72 -9.17 -11.17
CA LEU A 491 5.41 -9.76 -10.95
C LEU A 491 4.82 -10.35 -12.23
N ILE A 492 4.28 -11.57 -12.11
CA ILE A 492 3.46 -12.23 -13.13
C ILE A 492 2.10 -12.55 -12.52
N ASN A 493 1.01 -12.15 -13.18
CA ASN A 493 -0.35 -12.55 -12.81
C ASN A 493 -0.90 -13.54 -13.82
N TYR A 494 -1.47 -14.62 -13.32
CA TYR A 494 -2.29 -15.57 -14.09
C TYR A 494 -3.73 -15.36 -13.66
N GLY A 495 -4.65 -15.23 -14.61
CA GLY A 495 -6.05 -14.92 -14.32
C GLY A 495 -7.00 -15.70 -15.22
N ILE A 496 -8.14 -16.10 -14.66
CA ILE A 496 -9.29 -16.60 -15.41
C ILE A 496 -10.50 -15.85 -14.88
N SER A 497 -11.31 -15.31 -15.78
CA SER A 497 -12.53 -14.59 -15.43
C SER A 497 -13.68 -15.01 -16.32
N ALA A 498 -14.87 -15.06 -15.75
CA ALA A 498 -16.13 -15.31 -16.44
C ALA A 498 -17.18 -14.28 -15.98
N SER A 499 -18.04 -13.84 -16.89
CA SER A 499 -19.14 -12.94 -16.55
C SER A 499 -20.38 -13.19 -17.39
N TYR A 500 -21.54 -12.94 -16.80
CA TYR A 500 -22.85 -12.97 -17.44
C TYR A 500 -23.59 -11.67 -17.08
N GLN A 501 -23.89 -10.84 -18.08
CA GLN A 501 -24.38 -9.47 -17.89
C GLN A 501 -25.35 -9.08 -19.00
N SER A 502 -26.29 -8.19 -18.69
CA SER A 502 -27.15 -7.60 -19.71
C SER A 502 -26.40 -6.54 -20.52
N TYR A 503 -26.65 -6.50 -21.83
CA TYR A 503 -26.14 -5.44 -22.72
C TYR A 503 -27.23 -4.64 -23.41
N ALA A 504 -28.44 -5.18 -23.46
CA ALA A 504 -29.67 -4.52 -23.87
C ALA A 504 -30.83 -5.07 -23.03
N LYS A 505 -32.04 -4.53 -23.24
CA LYS A 505 -33.23 -5.04 -22.58
C LYS A 505 -33.45 -6.51 -22.95
N ASP A 506 -33.49 -7.37 -21.94
CA ASP A 506 -33.68 -8.82 -22.06
C ASP A 506 -32.65 -9.56 -22.94
N LEU A 507 -31.47 -8.95 -23.17
CA LEU A 507 -30.37 -9.53 -23.95
C LEU A 507 -29.08 -9.56 -23.15
N PHE A 508 -28.44 -10.73 -23.10
CA PHE A 508 -27.29 -11.00 -22.25
C PHE A 508 -26.04 -11.36 -23.04
N VAL A 509 -24.89 -11.14 -22.40
CA VAL A 509 -23.58 -11.53 -22.88
C VAL A 509 -22.89 -12.42 -21.86
N ARG A 510 -22.31 -13.52 -22.36
CA ARG A 510 -21.44 -14.44 -21.64
C ARG A 510 -20.02 -14.18 -22.12
N ARG A 511 -19.13 -13.88 -21.18
CA ARG A 511 -17.71 -13.63 -21.47
C ARG A 511 -16.84 -14.55 -20.64
N PHE A 512 -15.87 -15.18 -21.29
CA PHE A 512 -14.81 -15.95 -20.65
C PHE A 512 -13.47 -15.43 -21.14
N TYR A 513 -12.57 -15.06 -20.23
CA TYR A 513 -11.24 -14.62 -20.63
C TYR A 513 -10.13 -15.08 -19.67
N PRO A 514 -9.32 -16.08 -20.06
CA PRO A 514 -8.03 -16.32 -19.44
C PRO A 514 -7.05 -15.21 -19.83
N SER A 515 -6.14 -14.88 -18.92
CA SER A 515 -5.16 -13.81 -19.08
C SER A 515 -3.85 -14.11 -18.36
N ILE A 516 -2.76 -13.63 -18.92
CA ILE A 516 -1.46 -13.54 -18.26
C ILE A 516 -0.92 -12.10 -18.39
N SER A 517 -0.38 -11.56 -17.31
CA SER A 517 0.12 -10.20 -17.25
C SER A 517 1.52 -10.18 -16.63
N PHE A 518 2.45 -9.52 -17.30
CA PHE A 518 3.82 -9.32 -16.85
C PHE A 518 3.99 -7.86 -16.46
N ALA A 519 4.43 -7.60 -15.23
CA ALA A 519 4.63 -6.24 -14.73
C ALA A 519 6.11 -5.98 -14.47
N PHE A 520 6.59 -4.86 -15.00
CA PHE A 520 7.97 -4.43 -14.90
C PHE A 520 8.09 -3.11 -14.14
N ARG A 521 9.19 -2.98 -13.39
CA ARG A 521 9.63 -1.74 -12.74
C ARG A 521 11.16 -1.76 -12.64
N ASP A 522 11.76 -0.62 -12.33
CA ASP A 522 13.18 -0.55 -12.02
C ASP A 522 13.49 -1.30 -10.71
N LYS A 523 14.33 -2.33 -10.77
CA LYS A 523 14.74 -3.09 -9.57
C LYS A 523 15.70 -2.33 -8.65
N ASN A 524 16.42 -1.33 -9.17
CA ASN A 524 17.41 -0.56 -8.44
C ASN A 524 16.82 0.72 -7.84
N ASP A 525 15.75 1.28 -8.43
CA ASP A 525 15.06 2.45 -7.91
C ASP A 525 13.54 2.24 -7.78
N PHE A 526 13.10 1.79 -6.61
CA PHE A 526 11.67 1.56 -6.35
C PHE A 526 10.85 2.86 -6.35
N ARG A 527 11.50 4.02 -6.14
CA ARG A 527 10.85 5.35 -6.12
C ARG A 527 10.51 5.84 -7.53
N SER A 528 11.11 5.25 -8.56
CA SER A 528 10.78 5.56 -9.95
C SER A 528 9.30 5.28 -10.21
N ASN A 529 8.59 6.25 -10.79
CA ASN A 529 7.20 6.10 -11.22
C ASN A 529 7.07 5.34 -12.55
N LYS A 530 8.18 4.96 -13.19
CA LYS A 530 8.17 4.20 -14.44
C LYS A 530 7.65 2.80 -14.21
N ARG A 531 6.61 2.42 -14.94
CA ARG A 531 6.01 1.08 -14.93
C ARG A 531 5.78 0.62 -16.36
N GLN A 532 5.92 -0.69 -16.57
CA GLN A 532 5.57 -1.29 -17.84
C GLN A 532 4.72 -2.54 -17.57
N TYR A 533 3.77 -2.80 -18.45
CA TYR A 533 2.91 -3.97 -18.39
C TYR A 533 2.83 -4.59 -19.78
N LEU A 534 2.92 -5.91 -19.83
CA LEU A 534 2.64 -6.70 -21.02
C LEU A 534 1.52 -7.68 -20.67
N ASP A 535 0.36 -7.43 -21.25
CA ASP A 535 -0.87 -8.17 -20.97
C ASP A 535 -1.26 -9.00 -22.19
N PHE A 536 -1.54 -10.27 -21.96
CA PHE A 536 -2.13 -11.17 -22.95
C PHE A 536 -3.45 -11.69 -22.41
N ARG A 537 -4.49 -11.65 -23.23
CA ARG A 537 -5.79 -12.25 -22.91
C ARG A 537 -6.45 -12.81 -24.16
N PHE A 538 -7.22 -13.86 -23.98
CA PHE A 538 -8.11 -14.40 -25.00
C PHE A 538 -9.54 -14.19 -24.53
N LEU A 539 -10.37 -13.47 -25.28
CA LEU A 539 -11.77 -13.22 -24.95
C LEU A 539 -12.65 -14.12 -25.82
N SER A 540 -13.43 -14.98 -25.19
CA SER A 540 -14.56 -15.68 -25.82
C SER A 540 -15.84 -14.95 -25.43
N ILE A 541 -16.62 -14.50 -26.41
CA ILE A 541 -17.82 -13.70 -26.21
C ILE A 541 -18.98 -14.39 -26.91
N SER A 542 -20.01 -14.70 -26.13
CA SER A 542 -21.27 -15.25 -26.62
C SER A 542 -22.42 -14.33 -26.23
N ARG A 543 -23.29 -14.02 -27.17
CA ARG A 543 -24.35 -13.02 -27.02
C ARG A 543 -25.68 -13.60 -27.41
N ASP A 544 -26.74 -13.16 -26.73
CA ASP A 544 -28.09 -13.49 -27.15
C ASP A 544 -28.43 -12.75 -28.44
N GLU A 545 -29.12 -13.44 -29.35
CA GLU A 545 -29.56 -12.89 -30.62
C GLU A 545 -30.63 -11.80 -30.40
N ASN A 546 -30.53 -10.69 -31.13
CA ASN A 546 -31.53 -9.63 -31.02
C ASN A 546 -32.63 -9.86 -32.07
N PRO A 547 -33.87 -10.17 -31.65
CA PRO A 547 -34.96 -10.52 -32.57
C PRO A 547 -35.40 -9.37 -33.49
N ASN A 548 -34.94 -8.13 -33.24
CA ASN A 548 -35.21 -6.97 -34.09
C ASN A 548 -34.15 -6.75 -35.20
N PHE A 549 -33.08 -7.54 -35.24
CA PHE A 549 -32.12 -7.51 -36.34
C PHE A 549 -32.56 -8.45 -37.47
N VAL A 550 -32.28 -8.05 -38.71
CA VAL A 550 -32.54 -8.86 -39.91
C VAL A 550 -31.69 -10.13 -39.83
N GLU A 551 -32.28 -11.30 -40.13
CA GLU A 551 -31.56 -12.58 -40.27
C GLU A 551 -30.29 -12.38 -41.13
N GLY A 552 -29.12 -12.75 -40.57
CA GLY A 552 -27.81 -12.62 -41.24
C GLY A 552 -26.99 -11.37 -40.89
N VAL A 553 -27.54 -10.41 -40.13
CA VAL A 553 -26.81 -9.25 -39.58
C VAL A 553 -26.45 -9.44 -38.10
N ASP A 554 -26.94 -10.52 -37.48
CA ASP A 554 -26.63 -10.81 -36.09
C ASP A 554 -25.14 -11.06 -35.90
N THR A 555 -24.59 -10.53 -34.81
CA THR A 555 -23.19 -10.70 -34.47
C THR A 555 -23.05 -12.04 -33.76
N PRO A 556 -22.61 -13.11 -34.44
CA PRO A 556 -22.49 -14.42 -33.81
C PRO A 556 -21.47 -14.38 -32.69
N ASP A 557 -21.37 -15.46 -31.93
CA ASP A 557 -20.26 -15.68 -31.01
C ASP A 557 -18.91 -15.39 -31.68
N TYR A 558 -18.07 -14.60 -31.03
CA TYR A 558 -16.74 -14.25 -31.54
C TYR A 558 -15.69 -14.36 -30.46
N SER A 559 -14.44 -14.46 -30.91
CA SER A 559 -13.28 -14.52 -30.04
C SER A 559 -12.22 -13.52 -30.48
N VAL A 560 -11.57 -12.89 -29.49
CA VAL A 560 -10.53 -11.91 -29.72
C VAL A 560 -9.32 -12.27 -28.88
N PHE A 561 -8.19 -12.52 -29.53
CA PHE A 561 -6.90 -12.48 -28.85
C PHE A 561 -6.45 -11.04 -28.74
N ASN A 562 -6.04 -10.61 -27.55
CA ASN A 562 -5.55 -9.25 -27.31
C ASN A 562 -4.20 -9.30 -26.59
N SER A 563 -3.23 -8.59 -27.17
CA SER A 563 -1.92 -8.31 -26.59
C SER A 563 -1.80 -6.80 -26.40
N ARG A 564 -1.47 -6.37 -25.19
CA ARG A 564 -1.35 -4.95 -24.84
C ARG A 564 -0.04 -4.71 -24.13
N TYR A 565 0.73 -3.76 -24.64
CA TYR A 565 1.89 -3.24 -23.94
C TYR A 565 1.58 -1.83 -23.44
N VAL A 566 1.83 -1.57 -22.17
CA VAL A 566 1.63 -0.28 -21.52
C VAL A 566 2.94 0.19 -20.94
N HIS A 567 3.28 1.45 -21.15
CA HIS A 567 4.35 2.15 -20.46
C HIS A 567 3.78 3.39 -19.79
N SER A 568 4.03 3.54 -18.49
CA SER A 568 3.62 4.73 -17.75
C SER A 568 4.77 5.30 -16.94
N ASN A 569 4.78 6.63 -16.81
CA ASN A 569 5.65 7.40 -15.96
C ASN A 569 4.80 8.52 -15.34
N ASP A 570 4.06 8.16 -14.30
CA ASP A 570 2.98 8.99 -13.75
C ASP A 570 3.51 10.00 -12.71
N ASN A 571 4.44 10.88 -13.09
CA ASN A 571 4.88 11.95 -12.18
C ASN A 571 3.80 13.03 -12.04
N LEU A 572 3.87 13.77 -10.92
CA LEU A 572 2.93 14.85 -10.62
C LEU A 572 3.01 16.01 -11.62
N ILE A 573 4.24 16.42 -11.97
CA ILE A 573 4.50 17.53 -12.90
C ILE A 573 4.32 17.02 -14.34
N ASP A 574 5.13 16.04 -14.74
CA ASP A 574 5.12 15.47 -16.08
C ASP A 574 4.59 14.03 -16.05
N LEU A 575 3.37 13.85 -16.54
CA LEU A 575 2.80 12.53 -16.75
C LEU A 575 2.99 12.13 -18.22
N GLN A 576 3.57 10.95 -18.42
CA GLN A 576 3.66 10.31 -19.72
C GLN A 576 3.09 8.90 -19.62
N HIS A 577 2.14 8.58 -20.49
CA HIS A 577 1.53 7.25 -20.53
C HIS A 577 1.25 6.88 -21.97
N TRP A 578 1.73 5.74 -22.42
CA TRP A 578 1.39 5.23 -23.74
C TRP A 578 1.13 3.74 -23.72
N LEU A 579 0.32 3.30 -24.68
CA LEU A 579 0.04 1.88 -24.89
C LEU A 579 0.01 1.55 -26.38
N VAL A 580 0.39 0.32 -26.68
CA VAL A 580 0.17 -0.36 -27.96
C VAL A 580 -0.80 -1.51 -27.70
N ASP A 581 -1.88 -1.56 -28.45
CA ASP A 581 -2.93 -2.58 -28.34
C ASP A 581 -3.07 -3.31 -29.67
N PHE A 582 -2.76 -4.60 -29.66
CA PHE A 582 -2.89 -5.50 -30.78
C PHE A 582 -4.07 -6.44 -30.52
N GLN A 583 -4.95 -6.60 -31.51
CA GLN A 583 -6.09 -7.50 -31.43
C GLN A 583 -6.19 -8.34 -32.70
N LEU A 584 -6.49 -9.63 -32.52
CA LEU A 584 -6.64 -10.59 -33.58
C LEU A 584 -7.94 -11.37 -33.40
N SER A 585 -8.75 -11.42 -34.45
CA SER A 585 -10.02 -12.15 -34.54
C SER A 585 -10.18 -12.76 -35.93
N LYS A 586 -11.13 -13.68 -36.11
CA LYS A 586 -11.42 -14.26 -37.43
C LYS A 586 -11.76 -13.20 -38.49
N SER A 587 -12.51 -12.16 -38.12
CA SER A 587 -13.01 -11.15 -39.06
C SER A 587 -12.15 -9.88 -39.13
N PHE A 588 -11.24 -9.64 -38.18
CA PHE A 588 -10.38 -8.46 -38.17
C PHE A 588 -9.06 -8.66 -37.44
N GLY A 589 -8.06 -7.89 -37.84
CA GLY A 589 -6.82 -7.67 -37.10
C GLY A 589 -6.63 -6.17 -36.91
N LYS A 590 -6.37 -5.72 -35.68
CA LYS A 590 -6.26 -4.32 -35.30
C LYS A 590 -4.94 -4.04 -34.60
N LEU A 591 -4.37 -2.88 -34.87
CA LEU A 591 -3.29 -2.31 -34.08
C LEU A 591 -3.63 -0.86 -33.72
N ALA A 592 -3.51 -0.52 -32.45
CA ALA A 592 -3.74 0.82 -31.96
C ALA A 592 -2.59 1.30 -31.09
N PHE A 593 -2.31 2.59 -31.18
CA PHE A 593 -1.37 3.31 -30.32
C PHE A 593 -2.10 4.49 -29.67
N ASN A 594 -1.90 4.66 -28.37
CA ASN A 594 -2.49 5.75 -27.61
C ASN A 594 -1.40 6.34 -26.72
N PHE A 595 -1.12 7.63 -26.89
CA PHE A 595 -0.15 8.39 -26.11
C PHE A 595 -0.87 9.50 -25.36
N LYS A 596 -0.55 9.66 -24.08
CA LYS A 596 -1.07 10.70 -23.20
C LYS A 596 0.10 11.43 -22.55
N TYR A 597 0.05 12.75 -22.63
CA TYR A 597 0.97 13.65 -21.95
C TYR A 597 0.18 14.67 -21.14
N ARG A 598 0.65 14.95 -19.93
CA ARG A 598 0.11 16.03 -19.11
C ARG A 598 1.23 16.74 -18.39
N HIS A 599 1.15 18.06 -18.38
CA HIS A 599 2.03 18.95 -17.63
C HIS A 599 1.23 19.79 -16.64
N LEU A 600 1.69 19.84 -15.38
CA LEU A 600 1.14 20.70 -14.32
C LEU A 600 2.09 21.88 -14.07
N TYR A 601 1.60 23.09 -14.31
CA TYR A 601 2.35 24.33 -14.06
C TYR A 601 2.25 24.78 -12.60
N GLU A 602 3.15 25.66 -12.17
CA GLU A 602 3.22 26.15 -10.78
C GLU A 602 1.96 26.92 -10.34
N ASN A 603 1.27 27.57 -11.27
CA ASN A 603 -0.02 28.24 -11.01
C ASN A 603 -1.21 27.25 -10.90
N ASN A 604 -0.94 25.94 -10.82
CA ASN A 604 -1.92 24.85 -10.84
C ASN A 604 -2.77 24.76 -12.13
N SER A 605 -2.35 25.41 -13.21
CA SER A 605 -2.92 25.17 -14.54
C SER A 605 -2.36 23.87 -15.13
N GLN A 606 -3.16 23.20 -15.96
CA GLN A 606 -2.82 21.91 -16.53
C GLN A 606 -2.94 21.98 -18.05
N PHE A 607 -1.92 21.48 -18.74
CA PHE A 607 -2.00 21.17 -20.17
C PHE A 607 -2.08 19.66 -20.35
N SER A 608 -2.96 19.17 -21.22
CA SER A 608 -3.09 17.75 -21.54
C SER A 608 -3.19 17.54 -23.04
N LEU A 609 -2.42 16.56 -23.52
CA LEU A 609 -2.40 16.09 -24.89
C LEU A 609 -2.69 14.58 -24.89
N ARG A 610 -3.58 14.15 -25.78
CA ARG A 610 -3.75 12.74 -26.12
C ARG A 610 -3.63 12.58 -27.63
N LEU A 611 -2.84 11.60 -28.06
CA LEU A 611 -2.75 11.16 -29.44
C LEU A 611 -3.27 9.73 -29.52
N PHE A 612 -4.12 9.45 -30.50
CA PHE A 612 -4.59 8.10 -30.79
C PHE A 612 -4.42 7.81 -32.27
N THR A 613 -3.93 6.63 -32.60
CA THR A 613 -3.99 6.10 -33.96
C THR A 613 -4.38 4.64 -33.91
N GLY A 614 -5.25 4.21 -34.82
CA GLY A 614 -5.72 2.85 -34.94
C GLY A 614 -5.80 2.46 -36.40
N PHE A 615 -5.37 1.25 -36.73
CA PHE A 615 -5.42 0.73 -38.09
C PHE A 615 -5.79 -0.74 -38.12
N PHE A 616 -6.55 -1.11 -39.14
CA PHE A 616 -6.84 -2.50 -39.46
C PHE A 616 -5.70 -3.08 -40.29
N LEU A 617 -5.12 -4.18 -39.81
CA LEU A 617 -4.23 -5.03 -40.59
C LEU A 617 -5.02 -5.80 -41.65
N TYR A 618 -6.22 -6.23 -41.28
CA TYR A 618 -7.24 -6.74 -42.18
C TYR A 618 -8.62 -6.50 -41.56
N ASN A 619 -9.62 -6.36 -42.41
CA ASN A 619 -11.01 -6.22 -42.01
C ASN A 619 -11.87 -6.92 -43.05
N ASN A 620 -12.34 -8.12 -42.71
CA ASN A 620 -13.12 -8.98 -43.60
C ASN A 620 -14.64 -8.82 -43.39
N ASN A 621 -15.06 -7.86 -42.56
CA ASN A 621 -16.48 -7.60 -42.34
C ASN A 621 -17.11 -6.93 -43.58
N PRO A 622 -18.42 -7.12 -43.84
CA PRO A 622 -19.13 -6.45 -44.93
C PRO A 622 -19.03 -4.92 -44.85
N ASP A 623 -19.16 -4.25 -46.00
CA ASP A 623 -19.23 -2.79 -46.02
C ASP A 623 -20.51 -2.32 -45.29
N GLY A 624 -20.37 -1.31 -44.42
CA GLY A 624 -21.45 -0.84 -43.53
C GLY A 624 -21.55 -1.59 -42.20
N PHE A 625 -20.77 -2.65 -41.98
CA PHE A 625 -20.68 -3.32 -40.69
C PHE A 625 -19.62 -2.68 -39.79
N ASP A 626 -20.05 -1.81 -38.88
CA ASP A 626 -19.15 -1.00 -38.03
C ASP A 626 -19.00 -1.50 -36.58
N TYR A 627 -19.58 -2.65 -36.23
CA TYR A 627 -19.52 -3.17 -34.84
C TYR A 627 -18.08 -3.36 -34.33
N PHE A 628 -17.17 -3.78 -35.22
CA PHE A 628 -15.74 -3.90 -34.90
C PHE A 628 -14.93 -2.70 -35.39
N SER A 629 -15.51 -1.64 -35.94
CA SER A 629 -14.76 -0.44 -36.38
C SER A 629 -14.14 0.33 -35.21
N TYR A 630 -13.18 1.21 -35.47
CA TYR A 630 -12.79 2.21 -34.48
C TYR A 630 -13.84 3.34 -34.47
N ALA A 631 -14.20 3.85 -33.31
CA ALA A 631 -15.13 4.94 -33.15
C ALA A 631 -14.44 6.30 -32.98
N LEU A 632 -15.08 7.34 -33.49
CA LEU A 632 -14.64 8.72 -33.35
C LEU A 632 -14.99 9.28 -31.96
N ASP A 633 -16.23 9.13 -31.50
CA ASP A 633 -16.73 9.69 -30.23
C ASP A 633 -17.25 8.62 -29.24
N ARG A 634 -17.95 7.58 -29.73
CA ARG A 634 -18.56 6.54 -28.90
C ARG A 634 -18.12 5.13 -29.32
N PRO A 635 -17.15 4.52 -28.61
CA PRO A 635 -16.74 3.14 -28.84
C PRO A 635 -17.92 2.14 -28.84
N THR A 636 -17.86 1.14 -29.72
CA THR A 636 -18.90 0.09 -29.82
C THR A 636 -18.87 -0.92 -28.66
N ASP A 637 -17.79 -0.92 -27.87
CA ASP A 637 -17.59 -1.80 -26.70
C ASP A 637 -17.73 -3.30 -27.01
N TYR A 638 -17.29 -3.75 -28.19
CA TYR A 638 -17.32 -5.18 -28.55
C TYR A 638 -16.45 -6.07 -27.64
N LEU A 639 -15.59 -5.52 -26.78
CA LEU A 639 -14.88 -6.32 -25.76
C LEU A 639 -15.59 -6.35 -24.40
N PHE A 640 -16.65 -5.55 -24.24
CA PHE A 640 -17.38 -5.34 -22.99
C PHE A 640 -16.47 -4.85 -21.85
N ASP A 641 -15.48 -4.03 -22.20
CA ASP A 641 -14.48 -3.49 -21.27
C ASP A 641 -14.92 -2.16 -20.65
N TYR A 642 -15.89 -1.49 -21.27
CA TYR A 642 -16.34 -0.16 -20.86
C TYR A 642 -17.57 -0.20 -19.94
N GLY A 643 -17.58 0.69 -18.94
CA GLY A 643 -18.65 0.85 -17.95
C GLY A 643 -19.82 1.69 -18.46
N TYR A 644 -20.41 1.33 -19.60
CA TYR A 644 -21.60 2.01 -20.11
C TYR A 644 -22.84 1.73 -19.25
N LEU A 645 -23.52 2.79 -18.81
CA LEU A 645 -24.80 2.67 -18.11
C LEU A 645 -25.92 2.23 -19.07
N GLY A 646 -25.92 2.78 -20.28
CA GLY A 646 -26.83 2.41 -21.38
C GLY A 646 -26.03 2.11 -22.63
N ARG A 647 -25.47 0.89 -22.73
CA ARG A 647 -24.56 0.50 -23.83
C ARG A 647 -25.25 0.58 -25.19
N SER A 648 -26.49 0.12 -25.26
CA SER A 648 -27.31 0.05 -26.48
C SER A 648 -28.21 1.26 -26.69
N GLU A 649 -28.10 2.31 -25.86
CA GLU A 649 -28.91 3.53 -25.99
C GLU A 649 -28.39 4.46 -27.09
N ALA A 650 -29.26 4.77 -28.06
CA ALA A 650 -28.99 5.72 -29.13
C ALA A 650 -29.45 7.17 -28.79
N SER A 651 -30.37 7.34 -27.84
CA SER A 651 -30.94 8.63 -27.45
C SER A 651 -31.05 8.79 -25.92
N GLY A 652 -31.47 9.97 -25.46
CA GLY A 652 -31.60 10.28 -24.04
C GLY A 652 -30.27 10.47 -23.31
N ILE A 653 -30.33 10.68 -22.00
CA ILE A 653 -29.17 11.07 -21.19
C ILE A 653 -28.06 10.01 -21.13
N PHE A 654 -28.40 8.71 -21.19
CA PHE A 654 -27.39 7.65 -21.18
C PHE A 654 -26.60 7.54 -22.49
N SER A 655 -27.16 8.00 -23.61
CA SER A 655 -26.43 8.12 -24.88
C SER A 655 -25.35 9.22 -24.84
N GLN A 656 -25.49 10.20 -23.94
CA GLN A 656 -24.56 11.32 -23.75
C GLN A 656 -23.32 10.95 -22.92
N GLN A 657 -23.33 9.78 -22.26
CA GLN A 657 -22.15 9.29 -21.53
C GLN A 657 -20.94 9.24 -22.49
N LEU A 658 -19.81 9.74 -22.00
CA LEU A 658 -18.54 9.81 -22.72
C LEU A 658 -17.54 8.85 -22.09
N ILE A 659 -16.83 8.14 -22.96
CA ILE A 659 -15.71 7.29 -22.60
C ILE A 659 -14.57 7.69 -23.51
N ILE A 660 -13.52 8.28 -22.92
CA ILE A 660 -12.36 8.74 -23.68
C ILE A 660 -11.49 7.54 -24.08
N ALA A 661 -11.89 6.91 -25.19
CA ALA A 661 -11.17 5.85 -25.88
C ALA A 661 -11.25 6.09 -27.39
N GLU A 662 -10.38 5.39 -28.14
CA GLU A 662 -10.30 5.52 -29.59
C GLU A 662 -10.20 6.99 -30.05
N GLY A 663 -11.07 7.49 -30.94
CA GLY A 663 -11.01 8.87 -31.41
C GLY A 663 -11.15 9.91 -30.29
N GLY A 664 -11.95 9.63 -29.27
CA GLY A 664 -12.12 10.46 -28.08
C GLY A 664 -12.77 11.83 -28.31
N PHE A 665 -13.52 12.01 -29.41
CA PHE A 665 -14.26 13.23 -29.73
C PHE A 665 -15.45 13.44 -28.80
N LYS A 666 -15.87 14.70 -28.62
CA LYS A 666 -16.97 15.09 -27.72
C LYS A 666 -18.22 15.37 -28.55
N SER A 667 -18.06 15.90 -29.76
CA SER A 667 -19.12 16.04 -30.74
C SER A 667 -19.42 14.72 -31.45
N LYS A 668 -20.71 14.47 -31.73
CA LYS A 668 -21.17 13.34 -32.56
C LYS A 668 -21.05 13.74 -34.04
N LEU A 669 -19.98 13.32 -34.71
CA LEU A 669 -19.64 13.72 -36.09
C LEU A 669 -19.73 12.56 -37.08
N GLU A 670 -19.94 12.88 -38.36
CA GLU A 670 -19.92 11.89 -39.45
C GLU A 670 -18.62 11.99 -40.28
N PRO A 671 -17.94 10.88 -40.61
CA PRO A 671 -18.24 9.50 -40.21
C PRO A 671 -17.96 9.22 -38.74
N ALA A 672 -18.90 8.56 -38.06
CA ALA A 672 -18.75 8.17 -36.65
C ALA A 672 -17.73 7.03 -36.44
N TYR A 673 -17.49 6.23 -37.47
CA TYR A 673 -16.63 5.05 -37.43
C TYR A 673 -15.57 5.04 -38.53
N ALA A 674 -14.47 4.34 -38.23
CA ALA A 674 -13.34 4.10 -39.12
C ALA A 674 -13.10 2.59 -39.26
N ASN A 675 -13.29 2.05 -40.46
CA ASN A 675 -13.14 0.64 -40.78
C ASN A 675 -11.82 0.29 -41.48
N GLN A 676 -10.94 1.29 -41.70
CA GLN A 676 -9.55 1.11 -42.16
C GLN A 676 -8.54 1.71 -41.20
N TRP A 677 -8.60 3.02 -40.94
CA TRP A 677 -7.74 3.66 -39.94
C TRP A 677 -8.32 4.99 -39.44
N ILE A 678 -7.88 5.38 -38.25
CA ILE A 678 -8.20 6.65 -37.62
C ILE A 678 -6.96 7.20 -36.93
N THR A 679 -6.77 8.52 -36.98
CA THR A 679 -5.76 9.23 -36.19
C THR A 679 -6.38 10.48 -35.60
N THR A 680 -6.25 10.68 -34.28
CA THR A 680 -6.80 11.84 -33.57
C THR A 680 -5.81 12.44 -32.60
N ALA A 681 -5.95 13.74 -32.35
CA ALA A 681 -5.31 14.47 -31.28
C ALA A 681 -6.37 15.19 -30.46
N ASN A 682 -6.36 15.00 -29.14
CA ASN A 682 -7.22 15.69 -28.19
C ASN A 682 -6.35 16.60 -27.32
N LEU A 683 -6.65 17.89 -27.31
CA LEU A 683 -5.93 18.90 -26.53
C LEU A 683 -6.86 19.49 -25.48
N SER A 684 -6.33 19.79 -24.29
CA SER A 684 -7.07 20.58 -23.30
C SER A 684 -6.14 21.39 -22.40
N THR A 685 -6.58 22.57 -22.00
CA THR A 685 -5.85 23.43 -21.06
C THR A 685 -6.79 24.12 -20.07
N SER A 686 -6.29 24.37 -18.85
CA SER A 686 -7.02 25.11 -17.83
C SER A 686 -7.05 26.61 -18.11
N ILE A 687 -8.24 27.21 -18.12
CA ILE A 687 -8.40 28.67 -18.08
C ILE A 687 -8.47 29.14 -16.64
N TRP A 688 -9.28 28.47 -15.82
CA TRP A 688 -9.45 28.81 -14.41
C TRP A 688 -9.87 27.59 -13.59
N ARG A 689 -8.98 27.10 -12.72
CA ARG A 689 -9.22 25.96 -11.81
C ARG A 689 -9.86 24.75 -12.53
N TYR A 690 -11.16 24.53 -12.32
CA TYR A 690 -11.96 23.45 -12.88
C TYR A 690 -12.54 23.74 -14.27
N PHE A 691 -12.44 24.97 -14.76
CA PHE A 691 -12.88 25.36 -16.09
C PHE A 691 -11.73 25.25 -17.09
N GLN A 692 -11.91 24.40 -18.10
CA GLN A 692 -10.93 24.08 -19.12
C GLN A 692 -11.53 24.29 -20.51
N VAL A 693 -10.67 24.55 -21.49
CA VAL A 693 -11.03 24.44 -22.90
C VAL A 693 -10.41 23.19 -23.49
N TYR A 694 -11.08 22.62 -24.48
CA TYR A 694 -10.56 21.51 -25.27
C TYR A 694 -10.72 21.78 -26.75
N GLY A 695 -9.88 21.12 -27.54
CA GLY A 695 -9.98 21.05 -28.98
C GLY A 695 -9.49 19.70 -29.47
N ASP A 696 -10.27 19.07 -30.33
CA ASP A 696 -9.95 17.79 -30.96
C ASP A 696 -9.80 17.96 -32.47
N ILE A 697 -8.85 17.23 -33.04
CA ILE A 697 -8.65 17.12 -34.49
C ILE A 697 -8.43 15.67 -34.86
N GLY A 698 -8.84 15.27 -36.06
CA GLY A 698 -8.75 13.88 -36.47
C GLY A 698 -8.91 13.66 -37.97
N LEU A 699 -8.44 12.50 -38.41
CA LEU A 699 -8.62 11.97 -39.75
C LEU A 699 -9.24 10.58 -39.64
N VAL A 700 -10.32 10.36 -40.38
CA VAL A 700 -11.07 9.11 -40.42
C VAL A 700 -11.07 8.56 -41.83
N LYS A 701 -10.67 7.29 -41.99
CA LYS A 701 -10.65 6.60 -43.29
C LYS A 701 -11.49 5.33 -43.26
N ASN A 702 -12.39 5.26 -44.24
CA ASN A 702 -13.22 4.09 -44.52
C ASN A 702 -12.93 3.53 -45.93
N ARG A 703 -13.18 2.23 -46.12
CA ARG A 703 -13.08 1.57 -47.43
C ARG A 703 -13.88 2.34 -48.47
N ASN A 704 -13.33 2.45 -49.68
CA ASN A 704 -13.97 3.10 -50.83
C ASN A 704 -14.37 4.58 -50.62
N ARG A 705 -13.89 5.25 -49.56
CA ARG A 705 -14.12 6.68 -49.29
C ARG A 705 -12.81 7.41 -49.02
N ASN A 706 -12.67 8.65 -49.46
CA ASN A 706 -11.47 9.44 -49.13
C ASN A 706 -11.36 9.72 -47.63
N PRO A 707 -10.14 9.84 -47.05
CA PRO A 707 -9.97 10.25 -45.66
C PRO A 707 -10.72 11.57 -45.40
N LYS A 708 -11.49 11.65 -44.30
CA LYS A 708 -12.21 12.85 -43.90
C LYS A 708 -11.56 13.47 -42.68
N PHE A 709 -11.29 14.77 -42.77
CA PHE A 709 -10.81 15.59 -41.67
C PHE A 709 -11.98 16.02 -40.78
N VAL A 710 -11.81 15.87 -39.48
CA VAL A 710 -12.79 16.20 -38.45
C VAL A 710 -12.15 17.00 -37.31
N TYR A 711 -12.92 17.90 -36.70
CA TYR A 711 -12.50 18.69 -35.55
C TYR A 711 -13.70 19.06 -34.66
N ASP A 712 -13.43 19.23 -33.36
CA ASP A 712 -14.36 19.86 -32.42
C ASP A 712 -13.59 20.74 -31.41
N ALA A 713 -14.31 21.65 -30.76
CA ALA A 713 -13.78 22.48 -29.71
C ALA A 713 -14.88 22.90 -28.75
N GLY A 714 -14.53 23.08 -27.48
CA GLY A 714 -15.48 23.56 -26.49
C GLY A 714 -14.94 23.69 -25.08
N PHE A 715 -15.86 23.71 -24.12
CA PHE A 715 -15.55 23.86 -22.70
C PHE A 715 -15.71 22.55 -21.94
N ARG A 716 -14.83 22.32 -20.97
CA ARG A 716 -14.86 21.19 -20.06
C ARG A 716 -14.93 21.72 -18.63
N LEU A 717 -15.92 21.26 -17.87
CA LEU A 717 -16.02 21.45 -16.44
C LEU A 717 -15.49 20.20 -15.74
N ASN A 718 -14.36 20.33 -15.08
CA ASN A 718 -13.66 19.26 -14.38
C ASN A 718 -13.85 19.40 -12.87
N LEU A 719 -14.92 18.79 -12.34
CA LEU A 719 -15.24 18.85 -10.92
C LEU A 719 -14.36 17.88 -10.12
N VAL A 720 -14.22 16.65 -10.61
CA VAL A 720 -13.28 15.65 -10.10
C VAL A 720 -12.68 14.90 -11.29
N GLN A 721 -11.39 15.08 -11.50
CA GLN A 721 -10.65 14.50 -12.63
C GLN A 721 -10.89 12.99 -12.75
N ASP A 722 -11.22 12.55 -13.96
CA ASP A 722 -11.52 11.16 -14.35
C ASP A 722 -12.75 10.53 -13.64
N TYR A 723 -13.47 11.28 -12.82
CA TYR A 723 -14.61 10.81 -12.04
C TYR A 723 -15.92 11.49 -12.45
N PHE A 724 -15.93 12.82 -12.47
CA PHE A 724 -17.10 13.59 -12.86
C PHE A 724 -16.71 14.84 -13.66
N GLU A 725 -17.00 14.77 -14.95
CA GLU A 725 -16.62 15.80 -15.92
C GLU A 725 -17.76 16.04 -16.89
N ILE A 726 -17.96 17.31 -17.28
CA ILE A 726 -19.00 17.72 -18.21
C ILE A 726 -18.36 18.47 -19.37
N TYR A 727 -18.73 18.10 -20.59
CA TYR A 727 -18.22 18.67 -21.83
C TYR A 727 -19.34 19.37 -22.59
N PHE A 728 -19.06 20.58 -23.02
CA PHE A 728 -19.94 21.47 -23.76
C PHE A 728 -19.31 21.72 -25.14
N PRO A 729 -19.69 20.97 -26.18
CA PRO A 729 -19.25 21.23 -27.56
C PRO A 729 -19.69 22.62 -28.03
N VAL A 730 -18.79 23.42 -28.58
CA VAL A 730 -19.10 24.80 -29.01
C VAL A 730 -19.08 24.90 -30.53
N TYR A 731 -18.02 24.38 -31.16
CA TYR A 731 -17.81 24.46 -32.59
C TYR A 731 -17.19 23.17 -33.12
N SER A 732 -17.67 22.67 -34.27
CA SER A 732 -17.15 21.45 -34.91
C SER A 732 -17.39 21.47 -36.41
N ASN A 733 -17.19 20.34 -37.11
CA ASN A 733 -17.62 20.19 -38.50
C ASN A 733 -19.13 20.42 -38.71
N LEU A 734 -19.93 20.42 -37.65
CA LEU A 734 -21.35 20.77 -37.70
C LEU A 734 -21.60 22.29 -37.67
N GLY A 735 -20.55 23.12 -37.53
CA GLY A 735 -20.65 24.57 -37.36
C GLY A 735 -20.79 24.98 -35.90
N TRP A 736 -21.50 26.08 -35.64
CA TRP A 736 -21.76 26.60 -34.29
C TRP A 736 -22.80 25.73 -33.59
N GLU A 737 -22.37 24.85 -32.69
CA GLU A 737 -23.22 23.81 -32.11
C GLU A 737 -24.21 24.35 -31.08
N ILE A 738 -23.85 25.43 -30.38
CA ILE A 738 -24.68 26.06 -29.33
C ILE A 738 -26.00 26.60 -29.91
N SER A 739 -26.00 27.10 -31.16
CA SER A 739 -27.23 27.61 -31.78
C SER A 739 -28.08 26.53 -32.43
N GLN A 740 -27.66 25.26 -32.40
CA GLN A 740 -28.42 24.18 -33.01
C GLN A 740 -29.55 23.73 -32.09
N ALA A 741 -30.65 23.26 -32.69
CA ALA A 741 -31.74 22.66 -31.94
C ALA A 741 -31.23 21.49 -31.08
N HIS A 742 -31.86 21.27 -29.93
CA HIS A 742 -31.52 20.19 -29.01
C HIS A 742 -30.05 20.20 -28.53
N TYR A 743 -29.43 21.37 -28.37
CA TYR A 743 -28.04 21.49 -27.87
C TYR A 743 -27.80 20.74 -26.54
N SER A 744 -28.80 20.71 -25.66
CA SER A 744 -28.75 19.94 -24.41
C SER A 744 -28.47 18.45 -24.63
N GLU A 745 -28.85 17.89 -25.78
CA GLU A 745 -28.61 16.48 -26.13
C GLU A 745 -27.18 16.20 -26.60
N LYS A 746 -26.41 17.26 -26.85
CA LYS A 746 -25.02 17.22 -27.31
C LYS A 746 -24.01 17.36 -26.17
N ILE A 747 -24.45 17.83 -25.00
CA ILE A 747 -23.63 17.87 -23.79
C ILE A 747 -23.21 16.44 -23.46
N ARG A 748 -21.94 16.23 -23.16
CA ARG A 748 -21.40 14.90 -22.80
C ARG A 748 -20.91 14.91 -21.37
N PHE A 749 -20.97 13.75 -20.71
CA PHE A 749 -20.45 13.63 -19.35
C PHE A 749 -19.65 12.34 -19.14
N ILE A 750 -18.61 12.45 -18.31
CA ILE A 750 -17.93 11.31 -17.70
C ILE A 750 -18.48 11.18 -16.29
N PHE A 751 -18.98 10.01 -15.96
CA PHE A 751 -19.41 9.68 -14.61
C PHE A 751 -18.96 8.27 -14.26
N THR A 752 -18.09 8.18 -13.26
CA THR A 752 -17.57 6.90 -12.74
C THR A 752 -18.05 6.76 -11.30
N VAL A 753 -18.76 5.67 -10.96
CA VAL A 753 -19.24 5.42 -9.58
C VAL A 753 -18.28 4.51 -8.80
N ASP A 754 -16.99 4.46 -9.17
CA ASP A 754 -16.02 3.58 -8.52
C ASP A 754 -15.24 4.34 -7.42
N PRO A 755 -15.49 4.06 -6.12
CA PRO A 755 -14.74 4.66 -5.02
C PRO A 755 -13.24 4.35 -5.06
N GLN A 756 -12.80 3.30 -5.79
CA GLN A 756 -11.39 2.96 -5.90
C GLN A 756 -10.56 4.06 -6.59
N THR A 757 -11.16 4.82 -7.50
CA THR A 757 -10.50 5.94 -8.18
C THR A 757 -10.10 7.03 -7.18
N LEU A 758 -10.96 7.35 -6.20
CA LEU A 758 -10.67 8.29 -5.12
C LEU A 758 -9.57 7.78 -4.19
N LEU A 759 -9.59 6.48 -3.86
CA LEU A 759 -8.54 5.85 -3.03
C LEU A 759 -7.15 5.88 -3.69
N GLY A 760 -7.09 5.93 -5.03
CA GLY A 760 -5.84 6.09 -5.78
C GLY A 760 -5.08 7.38 -5.44
N LEU A 761 -5.79 8.48 -5.18
CA LEU A 761 -5.20 9.78 -4.83
C LEU A 761 -4.44 9.72 -3.50
N PHE A 762 -4.97 9.00 -2.50
CA PHE A 762 -4.33 8.84 -1.19
C PHE A 762 -3.08 7.96 -1.23
N ARG A 763 -3.01 6.99 -2.16
CA ARG A 763 -1.86 6.08 -2.28
C ARG A 763 -0.60 6.77 -2.81
N ARG A 764 -0.73 7.77 -3.68
CA ARG A 764 0.41 8.48 -4.32
C ARG A 764 1.34 9.18 -3.33
N LYS A 765 0.86 9.52 -2.12
CA LYS A 765 1.70 10.15 -1.09
C LYS A 765 2.75 9.19 -0.50
N TRP A 766 2.50 7.88 -0.57
CA TRP A 766 3.21 6.88 0.23
C TRP A 766 4.10 5.94 -0.58
N TYR A 767 3.71 5.60 -1.81
CA TYR A 767 4.29 4.51 -2.60
C TYR A 767 4.96 4.98 -3.88
#